data_AF-A0A1I8J8S8-F1
#
_entry.id   AF-A0A1I8J8S8-F1
#
_cell.length_a   1.000
_cell.length_b   1.000
_cell.length_c   1.000
_cell.angle_alpha   90.00
_cell.angle_beta   90.00
_cell.angle_gamma   90.00
#
_symmetry.space_group_name_H-M   'P 1'
#
loop_
_entity.id
_entity.type
_entity.pdbx_description
1 polymer ?
#
loop_
_entity_poly.entity_id
_entity_poly.type
_entity_poly.pdbx_seq_one_letter_code
_entity_poly.pdbx_strand_id
1 'polypeptide(L)'
;MKDKLRGQLDPIVRKRIGKILAYLLRYGAAKEGLAVNDGDFVDLDELLECSLLKGYAQELLKSVITEDVSFRGVKRFEIKQDALNGQQFVRATFGRRLEEKPFHDNSRVKKLGEICLDAIAMNIKQYDFSDFNDDYLISQLIQRLRSKKMLNNQTLDCILSSSLEILDLEGCYLTPKSLAIVRTRCPGLRILNLRRHGYLMTDSNLRSLLQGLPQLETLNLTCCHNLTGRSLESIRTVCPHLRHLNLFGVPRISDEALLQFLCLAESLSYLDIFDRKFESSLYLETATETARQRGIVLLHRDVKDPEEMLRPLILALLPALLLASSAGRAGRRESCSSHTDCAKCATSQSWLGTSCRWCPIDLACHEPGSLVNKCSSSQEVVDPGKCHEPDNGHYEFDARLSELAAAISGAAYAPEPAPCLANFPPAAQAGGGRLVDVVKGVAACDMLHDECSGFVGRLPDRKLIVLAFRGTTGSSQLLVEGLMGLAMPKEAFPIGGKVQAYFSNGFKALWPQLHEPTLALMRANPDHSLLVTGHSLGGAMAALAAASLAAIDGVTPGRLAFYSLGEPRVGDYFFARAFDRLVPNSWRVVHGNDLIVHLPICSPVMLSSRGVSRLVAPFSCSGHLGFPYHHGTEVFFARTADMLPGSGGHRICTGTPINEDSSCANSSDNWRSCLSPSNLMACVEAHKNYYGIHLGGWWKENQCTGLSFNNDNTRL
;
A
#
# COMPACT_ATOMS: atom_id res chain seq x y z
N MET A 1 -49.05 18.02 10.70
CA MET A 1 -47.85 17.24 10.36
C MET A 1 -46.95 17.95 9.33
N LYS A 2 -46.91 19.28 9.37
CA LYS A 2 -45.80 20.09 8.86
C LYS A 2 -44.96 20.47 10.10
N ASP A 3 -43.64 20.61 9.95
CA ASP A 3 -42.65 21.00 10.97
C ASP A 3 -41.89 19.92 11.77
N LYS A 4 -41.32 18.94 11.08
CA LYS A 4 -40.07 18.30 11.53
C LYS A 4 -39.23 17.89 10.32
N LEU A 5 -38.28 18.72 9.87
CA LEU A 5 -37.10 18.33 9.07
C LEU A 5 -36.27 19.57 8.69
N ARG A 6 -35.46 20.07 9.62
CA ARG A 6 -34.21 20.78 9.33
C ARG A 6 -33.17 20.21 10.29
N GLY A 7 -32.11 19.59 9.78
CA GLY A 7 -31.01 19.10 10.63
C GLY A 7 -30.22 17.95 10.02
N GLN A 8 -30.68 16.72 10.17
CA GLN A 8 -30.01 15.54 9.64
C GLN A 8 -31.08 14.55 9.20
N LEU A 9 -31.13 14.23 7.90
CA LEU A 9 -31.94 13.13 7.42
C LEU A 9 -31.37 11.81 7.95
N ASP A 10 -32.25 10.89 8.30
CA ASP A 10 -31.91 9.51 8.58
C ASP A 10 -30.96 8.97 7.48
N PRO A 11 -29.73 8.54 7.84
CA PRO A 11 -28.76 7.96 6.90
C PRO A 11 -29.36 6.85 6.04
N ILE A 12 -30.36 6.12 6.56
CA ILE A 12 -31.09 5.07 5.85
C ILE A 12 -31.90 5.65 4.69
N VAL A 13 -32.61 6.75 4.91
CA VAL A 13 -33.44 7.41 3.89
C VAL A 13 -32.55 7.98 2.79
N ARG A 14 -31.45 8.65 3.16
CA ARG A 14 -30.47 9.17 2.20
C ARG A 14 -29.89 8.06 1.32
N LYS A 15 -29.46 6.96 1.95
CA LYS A 15 -28.94 5.77 1.25
C LYS A 15 -29.97 5.15 0.30
N ARG A 16 -31.26 5.15 0.68
CA ARG A 16 -32.36 4.66 -0.15
C ARG A 16 -32.56 5.54 -1.39
N ILE A 17 -32.57 6.86 -1.23
CA ILE A 17 -32.70 7.81 -2.35
C ILE A 17 -31.54 7.66 -3.33
N GLY A 18 -30.31 7.55 -2.83
CA GLY A 18 -29.14 7.35 -3.69
C GLY A 18 -29.22 6.07 -4.53
N LYS A 19 -29.78 4.98 -3.98
CA LYS A 19 -30.03 3.75 -4.74
C LYS A 19 -31.12 3.92 -5.80
N ILE A 20 -32.21 4.62 -5.49
CA ILE A 20 -33.30 4.90 -6.43
C ILE A 20 -32.78 5.73 -7.61
N LEU A 21 -32.06 6.82 -7.32
CA LEU A 21 -31.46 7.68 -8.33
C LEU A 21 -30.48 6.92 -9.21
N ALA A 22 -29.62 6.08 -8.61
CA ALA A 22 -28.67 5.26 -9.36
C ALA A 22 -29.39 4.26 -10.28
N TYR A 23 -30.50 3.66 -9.84
CA TYR A 23 -31.27 2.73 -10.65
C TYR A 23 -32.01 3.44 -11.78
N LEU A 24 -32.68 4.56 -11.47
CA LEU A 24 -33.37 5.39 -12.44
C LEU A 24 -32.42 5.85 -13.55
N LEU A 25 -31.28 6.43 -13.19
CA LEU A 25 -30.32 6.95 -14.16
C LEU A 25 -29.63 5.86 -15.00
N ARG A 26 -29.53 4.62 -14.51
CA ARG A 26 -28.93 3.52 -15.30
C ARG A 26 -29.92 2.79 -16.20
N TYR A 27 -31.17 2.62 -15.76
CA TYR A 27 -32.10 1.69 -16.43
C TYR A 27 -33.50 2.25 -16.65
N GLY A 28 -33.89 3.24 -15.87
CA GLY A 28 -35.26 3.75 -15.83
C GLY A 28 -35.47 5.03 -16.62
N ALA A 29 -34.42 5.82 -16.87
CA ALA A 29 -34.55 7.20 -17.33
C ALA A 29 -35.38 7.30 -18.62
N ALA A 30 -35.01 6.54 -19.66
CA ALA A 30 -35.76 6.51 -20.91
C ALA A 30 -37.20 5.99 -20.74
N LYS A 31 -37.42 4.99 -19.86
CA LYS A 31 -38.77 4.45 -19.58
C LYS A 31 -39.66 5.45 -18.85
N GLU A 32 -39.06 6.31 -18.03
CA GLU A 32 -39.74 7.42 -17.34
C GLU A 32 -39.87 8.67 -18.23
N GLY A 33 -39.51 8.58 -19.52
CA GLY A 33 -39.65 9.66 -20.49
C GLY A 33 -38.59 10.75 -20.40
N LEU A 34 -37.47 10.51 -19.68
CA LEU A 34 -36.37 11.45 -19.59
C LEU A 34 -35.50 11.38 -20.86
N ALA A 35 -35.04 12.54 -21.34
CA ALA A 35 -34.11 12.58 -22.46
C ALA A 35 -32.72 12.10 -22.00
N VAL A 36 -32.21 11.07 -22.68
CA VAL A 36 -30.88 10.50 -22.43
C VAL A 36 -29.98 10.81 -23.62
N ASN A 37 -28.86 11.48 -23.38
CA ASN A 37 -27.92 11.86 -24.43
C ASN A 37 -26.79 10.84 -24.64
N ASP A 38 -25.91 11.11 -25.61
CA ASP A 38 -24.73 10.29 -25.90
C ASP A 38 -23.80 10.23 -24.66
N GLY A 39 -23.77 9.07 -24.01
CA GLY A 39 -23.02 8.83 -22.77
C GLY A 39 -23.89 8.67 -21.51
N ASP A 40 -25.19 8.47 -21.66
CA ASP A 40 -26.17 8.16 -20.60
C ASP A 40 -26.38 9.29 -19.59
N PHE A 41 -26.16 10.56 -19.98
CA PHE A 41 -26.52 11.68 -19.12
C PHE A 41 -27.98 12.11 -19.35
N VAL A 42 -28.59 12.52 -18.25
CA VAL A 42 -29.93 13.07 -18.18
C VAL A 42 -29.85 14.50 -17.69
N ASP A 43 -30.69 15.37 -18.23
CA ASP A 43 -30.84 16.73 -17.73
C ASP A 43 -31.24 16.71 -16.23
N LEU A 44 -30.51 17.45 -15.40
CA LEU A 44 -30.74 17.44 -13.96
C LEU A 44 -32.12 18.00 -13.59
N ASP A 45 -32.61 19.02 -14.29
CA ASP A 45 -33.90 19.64 -14.00
C ASP A 45 -35.04 18.70 -14.43
N GLU A 46 -34.92 18.05 -15.59
CA GLU A 46 -35.87 16.99 -16.00
C GLU A 46 -35.91 15.83 -14.99
N LEU A 47 -34.75 15.40 -14.51
CA LEU A 47 -34.66 14.35 -13.49
C LEU A 47 -35.38 14.75 -12.21
N LEU A 48 -35.23 15.98 -11.74
CA LEU A 48 -35.85 16.46 -10.51
C LEU A 48 -37.38 16.57 -10.59
N GLU A 49 -37.93 16.69 -11.79
CA GLU A 49 -39.37 16.69 -12.07
C GLU A 49 -39.94 15.28 -12.36
N CYS A 50 -39.09 14.26 -12.44
CA CYS A 50 -39.47 12.87 -12.71
C CYS A 50 -40.57 12.39 -11.74
N SER A 51 -41.59 11.74 -12.28
CA SER A 51 -42.78 11.31 -11.53
C SER A 51 -42.44 10.43 -10.31
N LEU A 52 -41.41 9.58 -10.42
CA LEU A 52 -40.91 8.70 -9.37
C LEU A 52 -40.23 9.46 -8.21
N LEU A 53 -39.80 10.70 -8.43
CA LEU A 53 -39.04 11.51 -7.48
C LEU A 53 -39.86 12.64 -6.85
N LYS A 54 -41.09 12.89 -7.30
CA LYS A 54 -41.99 13.95 -6.80
C LYS A 54 -42.26 13.93 -5.29
N GLY A 55 -42.07 12.78 -4.63
CA GLY A 55 -42.21 12.65 -3.18
C GLY A 55 -41.03 13.19 -2.37
N TYR A 56 -39.93 13.61 -3.01
CA TYR A 56 -38.70 14.07 -2.36
C TYR A 56 -38.46 15.55 -2.65
N ALA A 57 -37.93 16.29 -1.66
CA ALA A 57 -37.53 17.67 -1.87
C ALA A 57 -36.34 17.76 -2.84
N GLN A 58 -36.38 18.69 -3.80
CA GLN A 58 -35.33 18.84 -4.82
C GLN A 58 -33.94 19.08 -4.21
N GLU A 59 -33.85 19.88 -3.14
CA GLU A 59 -32.59 20.12 -2.40
C GLU A 59 -31.98 18.82 -1.86
N LEU A 60 -32.81 17.89 -1.39
CA LEU A 60 -32.34 16.59 -0.91
C LEU A 60 -31.78 15.75 -2.07
N LEU A 61 -32.50 15.70 -3.20
CA LEU A 61 -32.05 14.98 -4.39
C LEU A 61 -30.71 15.53 -4.89
N LYS A 62 -30.57 16.86 -4.99
CA LYS A 62 -29.31 17.53 -5.36
C LYS A 62 -28.17 17.19 -4.39
N SER A 63 -28.41 17.21 -3.07
CA SER A 63 -27.38 16.83 -2.09
C SER A 63 -26.93 15.38 -2.25
N VAL A 64 -27.86 14.45 -2.51
CA VAL A 64 -27.54 13.03 -2.73
C VAL A 64 -26.74 12.85 -4.02
N ILE A 65 -27.14 13.50 -5.10
CA ILE A 65 -26.41 13.45 -6.39
C ILE A 65 -24.96 13.94 -6.21
N THR A 66 -24.75 14.98 -5.42
CA THR A 66 -23.43 15.63 -5.29
C THR A 66 -22.49 14.90 -4.34
N GLU A 67 -23.02 14.39 -3.22
CA GLU A 67 -22.22 13.92 -2.08
C GLU A 67 -22.22 12.40 -1.91
N ASP A 68 -23.16 11.65 -2.51
CA ASP A 68 -23.29 10.22 -2.24
C ASP A 68 -22.15 9.41 -2.86
N VAL A 69 -21.53 8.59 -2.02
CA VAL A 69 -20.42 7.71 -2.39
C VAL A 69 -20.83 6.24 -2.27
N SER A 70 -20.28 5.41 -3.14
CA SER A 70 -20.36 3.96 -3.02
C SER A 70 -19.68 3.50 -1.74
N PHE A 71 -19.92 2.24 -1.34
CA PHE A 71 -19.25 1.64 -0.19
C PHE A 71 -17.70 1.72 -0.25
N ARG A 72 -17.11 1.83 -1.45
CA ARG A 72 -15.66 1.98 -1.65
C ARG A 72 -15.18 3.44 -1.64
N GLY A 73 -16.01 4.39 -1.19
CA GLY A 73 -15.67 5.81 -1.13
C GLY A 73 -15.69 6.55 -2.47
N VAL A 74 -16.11 5.91 -3.56
CA VAL A 74 -16.15 6.51 -4.91
C VAL A 74 -17.52 7.14 -5.19
N LYS A 75 -17.58 8.35 -5.76
CA LYS A 75 -18.84 9.04 -6.12
C LYS A 75 -19.79 8.18 -6.95
N ARG A 76 -21.08 8.16 -6.59
CA ARG A 76 -22.12 7.38 -7.30
C ARG A 76 -22.64 8.06 -8.55
N PHE A 77 -22.48 9.36 -8.66
CA PHE A 77 -22.97 10.15 -9.77
C PHE A 77 -21.85 10.99 -10.37
N GLU A 78 -21.89 11.13 -11.68
CA GLU A 78 -21.05 12.04 -12.44
C GLU A 78 -21.93 13.19 -12.92
N ILE A 79 -21.45 14.42 -12.72
CA ILE A 79 -22.14 15.65 -13.11
C ILE A 79 -21.27 16.35 -14.14
N LYS A 80 -21.87 16.73 -15.26
CA LYS A 80 -21.28 17.61 -16.26
C LYS A 80 -22.09 18.89 -16.34
N GLN A 81 -21.41 19.97 -16.68
CA GLN A 81 -22.04 21.26 -16.91
C GLN A 81 -21.72 21.72 -18.32
N ASP A 82 -22.74 22.13 -19.06
CA ASP A 82 -22.58 22.77 -20.36
C ASP A 82 -21.93 24.15 -20.18
N ALA A 83 -20.83 24.37 -20.90
CA ALA A 83 -20.02 25.58 -20.79
C ALA A 83 -20.71 26.83 -21.34
N LEU A 84 -21.75 26.69 -22.17
CA LEU A 84 -22.41 27.82 -22.85
C LEU A 84 -23.63 28.35 -22.10
N ASN A 85 -24.46 27.45 -21.57
CA ASN A 85 -25.73 27.79 -20.92
C ASN A 85 -25.78 27.44 -19.43
N GLY A 86 -24.76 26.75 -18.90
CA GLY A 86 -24.69 26.33 -17.51
C GLY A 86 -25.59 25.16 -17.14
N GLN A 87 -26.28 24.53 -18.09
CA GLN A 87 -27.17 23.38 -17.88
C GLN A 87 -26.39 22.21 -17.29
N GLN A 88 -26.96 21.55 -16.29
CA GLN A 88 -26.33 20.42 -15.61
C GLN A 88 -26.91 19.10 -16.08
N PHE A 89 -26.01 18.17 -16.38
CA PHE A 89 -26.31 16.83 -16.83
C PHE A 89 -25.75 15.83 -15.81
N VAL A 90 -26.54 14.84 -15.43
CA VAL A 90 -26.17 13.83 -14.44
C VAL A 90 -26.30 12.43 -15.01
N ARG A 91 -25.35 11.56 -14.65
CA ARG A 91 -25.48 10.12 -14.84
C ARG A 91 -25.03 9.35 -13.61
N ALA A 92 -25.47 8.11 -13.49
CA ALA A 92 -24.93 7.20 -12.49
C ALA A 92 -23.61 6.59 -12.96
N THR A 93 -22.65 6.41 -12.06
CA THR A 93 -21.38 5.75 -12.39
C THR A 93 -21.57 4.24 -12.51
N PHE A 94 -21.12 3.63 -13.62
CA PHE A 94 -21.22 2.19 -13.88
C PHE A 94 -20.28 1.35 -13.02
N GLY A 95 -20.57 0.04 -12.92
CA GLY A 95 -19.68 -0.93 -12.24
C GLY A 95 -19.58 -0.78 -10.71
N ARG A 96 -20.57 -0.18 -10.06
CA ARG A 96 -20.54 0.08 -8.60
C ARG A 96 -21.43 -0.88 -7.82
N ARG A 97 -20.88 -1.41 -6.71
CA ARG A 97 -21.62 -2.26 -5.76
C ARG A 97 -22.72 -1.44 -5.09
N LEU A 98 -23.98 -1.76 -5.40
CA LEU A 98 -25.14 -1.14 -4.75
C LEU A 98 -25.23 -1.58 -3.27
N GLU A 99 -24.74 -2.77 -2.94
CA GLU A 99 -24.84 -3.35 -1.59
C GLU A 99 -23.54 -3.99 -1.11
N GLU A 100 -23.29 -3.86 0.20
CA GLU A 100 -22.04 -4.23 0.87
C GLU A 100 -21.96 -5.71 1.26
N LYS A 101 -23.07 -6.26 1.77
CA LYS A 101 -23.21 -7.63 2.28
C LYS A 101 -24.39 -8.34 1.64
N PRO A 102 -24.27 -9.65 1.34
CA PRO A 102 -25.36 -10.44 0.76
C PRO A 102 -26.50 -10.74 1.76
N PHE A 103 -26.26 -10.51 3.06
CA PHE A 103 -27.22 -10.73 4.13
C PHE A 103 -27.63 -9.42 4.81
N HIS A 104 -28.80 -9.40 5.43
CA HIS A 104 -29.19 -8.35 6.36
C HIS A 104 -28.25 -8.34 7.59
N ASP A 105 -28.02 -7.16 8.17
CA ASP A 105 -27.16 -7.06 9.35
C ASP A 105 -27.70 -7.92 10.49
N ASN A 106 -26.79 -8.62 11.18
CA ASN A 106 -27.10 -9.56 12.27
C ASN A 106 -28.06 -10.69 11.87
N SER A 107 -28.14 -11.05 10.58
CA SER A 107 -29.03 -12.09 10.08
C SER A 107 -28.35 -12.98 9.03
N ARG A 108 -28.84 -14.22 8.90
CA ARG A 108 -28.48 -15.15 7.80
C ARG A 108 -29.45 -15.03 6.62
N VAL A 109 -30.45 -14.15 6.69
CA VAL A 109 -31.42 -13.93 5.62
C VAL A 109 -30.76 -13.13 4.51
N LYS A 110 -30.72 -13.71 3.30
CA LYS A 110 -30.23 -13.02 2.10
C LYS A 110 -31.11 -11.82 1.78
N LYS A 111 -30.49 -10.74 1.30
CA LYS A 111 -31.24 -9.57 0.83
C LYS A 111 -32.01 -9.90 -0.45
N LEU A 112 -33.09 -9.17 -0.68
CA LEU A 112 -33.96 -9.37 -1.85
C LEU A 112 -33.17 -9.37 -3.17
N GLY A 113 -32.23 -8.43 -3.35
CA GLY A 113 -31.41 -8.38 -4.57
C GLY A 113 -30.59 -9.66 -4.82
N GLU A 114 -30.06 -10.27 -3.75
CA GLU A 114 -29.31 -11.52 -3.85
C GLU A 114 -30.22 -12.71 -4.19
N ILE A 115 -31.43 -12.74 -3.62
CA ILE A 115 -32.45 -13.75 -3.92
C ILE A 115 -32.93 -13.60 -5.37
N CYS A 116 -33.17 -12.37 -5.84
CA CYS A 116 -33.54 -12.08 -7.23
C CYS A 116 -32.44 -12.53 -8.20
N LEU A 117 -31.16 -12.23 -7.92
CA LEU A 117 -30.05 -12.69 -8.76
C LEU A 117 -29.94 -14.21 -8.79
N ASP A 118 -30.19 -14.90 -7.68
CA ASP A 118 -30.24 -16.36 -7.64
C ASP A 118 -31.41 -16.90 -8.50
N ALA A 119 -32.59 -16.28 -8.41
CA ALA A 119 -33.77 -16.66 -9.19
C ALA A 119 -33.58 -16.40 -10.70
N ILE A 120 -33.01 -15.26 -11.07
CA ILE A 120 -32.65 -14.91 -12.45
C ILE A 120 -31.63 -15.92 -12.99
N ALA A 121 -30.57 -16.21 -12.24
CA ALA A 121 -29.56 -17.19 -12.66
C ALA A 121 -30.16 -18.59 -12.89
N MET A 122 -31.14 -19.01 -12.08
CA MET A 122 -31.82 -20.30 -12.24
C MET A 122 -32.78 -20.33 -13.44
N ASN A 123 -33.29 -19.16 -13.87
CA ASN A 123 -34.27 -19.02 -14.95
C ASN A 123 -33.72 -18.17 -16.11
N ILE A 124 -32.40 -18.16 -16.33
CA ILE A 124 -31.70 -17.17 -17.16
C ILE A 124 -32.25 -17.09 -18.60
N LYS A 125 -32.76 -18.20 -19.12
CA LYS A 125 -33.35 -18.31 -20.47
C LYS A 125 -34.69 -17.56 -20.63
N GLN A 126 -35.32 -17.13 -19.53
CA GLN A 126 -36.56 -16.37 -19.53
C GLN A 126 -36.34 -14.85 -19.58
N TYR A 127 -35.08 -14.41 -19.50
CA TYR A 127 -34.71 -13.00 -19.45
C TYR A 127 -33.93 -12.61 -20.69
N ASP A 128 -34.24 -11.43 -21.22
CA ASP A 128 -33.48 -10.79 -22.29
C ASP A 128 -32.53 -9.74 -21.68
N PHE A 129 -31.24 -9.88 -21.98
CA PHE A 129 -30.19 -8.97 -21.53
C PHE A 129 -29.68 -8.05 -22.64
N SER A 130 -30.31 -8.04 -23.82
CA SER A 130 -29.81 -7.33 -25.00
C SER A 130 -29.59 -5.83 -24.75
N ASP A 131 -30.46 -5.19 -23.95
CA ASP A 131 -30.35 -3.77 -23.55
C ASP A 131 -29.89 -3.59 -22.09
N PHE A 132 -29.35 -4.64 -21.47
CA PHE A 132 -28.97 -4.60 -20.06
C PHE A 132 -27.56 -4.03 -19.88
N ASN A 133 -27.49 -2.73 -19.59
CA ASN A 133 -26.25 -1.98 -19.41
C ASN A 133 -25.74 -1.99 -17.94
N ASP A 134 -25.41 -3.18 -17.40
CA ASP A 134 -24.75 -3.30 -16.09
C ASP A 134 -23.71 -4.41 -16.01
N ASP A 135 -22.46 -4.04 -16.29
CA ASP A 135 -21.28 -4.90 -16.17
C ASP A 135 -21.15 -5.58 -14.80
N TYR A 136 -21.54 -4.89 -13.71
CA TYR A 136 -21.44 -5.45 -12.35
C TYR A 136 -22.46 -6.57 -12.14
N LEU A 137 -23.72 -6.35 -12.50
CA LEU A 137 -24.76 -7.38 -12.36
C LEU A 137 -24.51 -8.55 -13.30
N ILE A 138 -24.02 -8.31 -14.52
CA ILE A 138 -23.57 -9.38 -15.42
C ILE A 138 -22.41 -10.16 -14.80
N SER A 139 -21.41 -9.49 -14.23
CA SER A 139 -20.31 -10.16 -13.51
C SER A 139 -20.81 -11.00 -12.33
N GLN A 140 -21.80 -10.50 -11.59
CA GLN A 140 -22.44 -11.23 -10.48
C GLN A 140 -23.23 -12.46 -10.97
N LEU A 141 -23.89 -12.37 -12.13
CA LEU A 141 -24.58 -13.49 -12.77
C LEU A 141 -23.58 -14.55 -13.27
N ILE A 142 -22.49 -14.15 -13.92
CA ILE A 142 -21.41 -15.05 -14.35
C ILE A 142 -20.87 -15.83 -13.16
N GLN A 143 -20.55 -15.15 -12.04
CA GLN A 143 -20.06 -15.80 -10.82
C GLN A 143 -21.05 -16.82 -10.24
N ARG A 144 -22.36 -16.49 -10.22
CA ARG A 144 -23.41 -17.39 -9.73
C ARG A 144 -23.62 -18.58 -10.65
N LEU A 145 -23.77 -18.35 -11.94
CA LEU A 145 -23.89 -19.40 -12.95
C LEU A 145 -22.70 -20.36 -12.88
N ARG A 146 -21.48 -19.84 -12.67
CA ARG A 146 -20.28 -20.65 -12.43
C ARG A 146 -20.39 -21.47 -11.15
N SER A 147 -20.74 -20.86 -10.00
CA SER A 147 -20.88 -21.58 -8.72
C SER A 147 -21.93 -22.69 -8.75
N LYS A 148 -23.00 -22.49 -9.52
CA LYS A 148 -24.09 -23.44 -9.73
C LYS A 148 -23.81 -24.44 -10.86
N LYS A 149 -22.64 -24.36 -11.51
CA LYS A 149 -22.25 -25.19 -12.67
C LYS A 149 -23.22 -25.08 -13.86
N MET A 150 -23.90 -23.94 -13.99
CA MET A 150 -24.84 -23.62 -15.06
C MET A 150 -24.21 -22.78 -16.18
N LEU A 151 -23.00 -22.23 -15.97
CA LEU A 151 -22.31 -21.45 -16.99
C LEU A 151 -21.86 -22.34 -18.15
N ASN A 152 -22.47 -22.14 -19.32
CA ASN A 152 -22.14 -22.78 -20.59
C ASN A 152 -22.35 -21.80 -21.75
N ASN A 153 -22.09 -22.24 -22.99
CA ASN A 153 -22.22 -21.38 -24.18
C ASN A 153 -23.63 -20.79 -24.36
N GLN A 154 -24.70 -21.52 -24.04
CA GLN A 154 -26.06 -20.99 -24.16
C GLN A 154 -26.30 -19.89 -23.13
N THR A 155 -25.95 -20.14 -21.86
CA THR A 155 -26.16 -19.12 -20.81
C THR A 155 -25.28 -17.91 -21.01
N LEU A 156 -24.06 -18.10 -21.54
CA LEU A 156 -23.15 -17.01 -21.88
C LEU A 156 -23.74 -16.14 -23.01
N ASP A 157 -24.29 -16.76 -24.05
CA ASP A 157 -24.96 -16.06 -25.15
C ASP A 157 -26.19 -15.26 -24.68
N CYS A 158 -26.95 -15.79 -23.70
CA CYS A 158 -28.08 -15.08 -23.12
C CYS A 158 -27.67 -13.81 -22.36
N ILE A 159 -26.58 -13.84 -21.59
CA ILE A 159 -26.23 -12.75 -20.66
C ILE A 159 -25.29 -11.70 -21.26
N LEU A 160 -24.66 -11.98 -22.41
CA LEU A 160 -23.76 -11.05 -23.07
C LEU A 160 -24.53 -10.17 -24.06
N SER A 161 -24.23 -8.87 -24.04
CA SER A 161 -24.90 -7.82 -24.82
C SER A 161 -23.92 -6.79 -25.36
N SER A 162 -24.37 -5.99 -26.33
CA SER A 162 -23.54 -5.02 -27.03
C SER A 162 -23.15 -3.81 -26.19
N SER A 163 -23.89 -3.56 -25.12
CA SER A 163 -23.64 -2.48 -24.14
C SER A 163 -22.51 -2.78 -23.15
N LEU A 164 -22.02 -4.02 -23.07
CA LEU A 164 -21.00 -4.39 -22.09
C LEU A 164 -19.65 -3.71 -22.37
N GLU A 165 -19.14 -2.98 -21.38
CA GLU A 165 -17.81 -2.37 -21.42
C GLU A 165 -16.76 -3.22 -20.67
N ILE A 166 -17.17 -3.94 -19.62
CA ILE A 166 -16.27 -4.72 -18.76
C ILE A 166 -16.74 -6.17 -18.68
N LEU A 167 -15.84 -7.10 -18.99
CA LEU A 167 -16.10 -8.54 -18.93
C LEU A 167 -14.95 -9.28 -18.24
N ASP A 168 -15.27 -9.88 -17.09
CA ASP A 168 -14.37 -10.76 -16.36
C ASP A 168 -14.79 -12.23 -16.48
N LEU A 169 -13.96 -13.01 -17.16
CA LEU A 169 -14.18 -14.45 -17.34
C LEU A 169 -13.21 -15.30 -16.51
N GLU A 170 -12.43 -14.72 -15.60
CA GLU A 170 -11.49 -15.49 -14.77
C GLU A 170 -12.16 -16.68 -14.08
N GLY A 171 -11.54 -17.86 -14.21
CA GLY A 171 -12.05 -19.10 -13.63
C GLY A 171 -13.28 -19.69 -14.32
N CYS A 172 -13.68 -19.17 -15.50
CA CYS A 172 -14.70 -19.78 -16.33
C CYS A 172 -14.12 -20.92 -17.18
N TYR A 173 -14.93 -21.95 -17.45
CA TYR A 173 -14.58 -22.95 -18.45
C TYR A 173 -15.09 -22.48 -19.81
N LEU A 174 -14.17 -22.10 -20.69
CA LEU A 174 -14.45 -21.51 -22.00
C LEU A 174 -14.10 -22.50 -23.11
N THR A 175 -14.79 -22.38 -24.23
CA THR A 175 -14.47 -23.08 -25.48
C THR A 175 -14.31 -22.08 -26.63
N PRO A 176 -13.82 -22.48 -27.82
CA PRO A 176 -13.74 -21.56 -28.96
C PRO A 176 -15.11 -20.94 -29.31
N LYS A 177 -16.20 -21.69 -29.07
CA LYS A 177 -17.57 -21.17 -29.23
C LYS A 177 -17.88 -20.07 -28.20
N SER A 178 -17.40 -20.17 -26.97
CA SER A 178 -17.53 -19.10 -25.97
C SER A 178 -16.87 -17.81 -26.44
N LEU A 179 -15.66 -17.91 -27.02
CA LEU A 179 -14.95 -16.75 -27.57
C LEU A 179 -15.68 -16.14 -28.76
N ALA A 180 -16.25 -16.98 -29.63
CA ALA A 180 -17.06 -16.51 -30.75
C ALA A 180 -18.30 -15.73 -30.27
N ILE A 181 -18.94 -16.18 -29.18
CA ILE A 181 -20.06 -15.46 -28.56
C ILE A 181 -19.59 -14.10 -28.03
N VAL A 182 -18.50 -14.04 -27.26
CA VAL A 182 -17.95 -12.75 -26.75
C VAL A 182 -17.66 -11.79 -27.91
N ARG A 183 -17.00 -12.28 -28.96
CA ARG A 183 -16.66 -11.52 -30.17
C ARG A 183 -17.90 -10.91 -30.84
N THR A 184 -19.00 -11.67 -30.93
CA THR A 184 -20.20 -11.21 -31.66
C THR A 184 -21.16 -10.40 -30.79
N ARG A 185 -21.21 -10.68 -29.49
CA ARG A 185 -22.17 -10.07 -28.56
C ARG A 185 -21.64 -8.79 -27.93
N CYS A 186 -20.33 -8.61 -27.76
CA CYS A 186 -19.75 -7.50 -26.99
C CYS A 186 -18.83 -6.57 -27.82
N PRO A 187 -19.28 -5.96 -28.94
CA PRO A 187 -18.41 -5.10 -29.75
C PRO A 187 -17.92 -3.83 -29.04
N GLY A 188 -18.63 -3.35 -28.02
CA GLY A 188 -18.28 -2.17 -27.22
C GLY A 188 -17.29 -2.44 -26.08
N LEU A 189 -16.74 -3.65 -25.96
CA LEU A 189 -15.94 -4.05 -24.81
C LEU A 189 -14.62 -3.26 -24.71
N ARG A 190 -14.36 -2.69 -23.52
CA ARG A 190 -13.16 -1.90 -23.21
C ARG A 190 -12.20 -2.65 -22.29
N ILE A 191 -12.73 -3.46 -21.36
CA ILE A 191 -11.92 -4.24 -20.41
C ILE A 191 -12.29 -5.72 -20.51
N LEU A 192 -11.30 -6.55 -20.81
CA LEU A 192 -11.47 -8.00 -20.90
C LEU A 192 -10.43 -8.73 -20.03
N ASN A 193 -10.92 -9.53 -19.09
CA ASN A 193 -10.08 -10.42 -18.29
C ASN A 193 -10.22 -11.89 -18.72
N LEU A 194 -9.13 -12.44 -19.26
CA LEU A 194 -9.00 -13.83 -19.69
C LEU A 194 -7.89 -14.56 -18.90
N ARG A 195 -7.54 -14.06 -17.72
CA ARG A 195 -6.54 -14.67 -16.84
C ARG A 195 -6.76 -16.18 -16.65
N ARG A 196 -5.68 -16.94 -16.75
CA ARG A 196 -5.59 -18.41 -16.57
C ARG A 196 -6.37 -19.26 -17.58
N HIS A 197 -6.63 -18.73 -18.79
CA HIS A 197 -7.23 -19.49 -19.90
C HIS A 197 -6.21 -20.08 -20.89
N GLY A 198 -4.97 -20.34 -20.46
CA GLY A 198 -3.92 -20.84 -21.35
C GLY A 198 -4.22 -22.16 -22.06
N TYR A 199 -5.13 -22.99 -21.53
CA TYR A 199 -5.61 -24.21 -22.20
C TYR A 199 -6.40 -23.94 -23.49
N LEU A 200 -6.97 -22.74 -23.63
CA LEU A 200 -7.78 -22.32 -24.77
C LEU A 200 -7.08 -21.24 -25.62
N MET A 201 -6.29 -20.38 -24.98
CA MET A 201 -5.68 -19.22 -25.60
C MET A 201 -4.47 -19.59 -26.47
N THR A 202 -4.72 -19.75 -27.77
CA THR A 202 -3.72 -19.80 -28.85
C THR A 202 -3.72 -18.48 -29.63
N ASP A 203 -2.68 -18.20 -30.40
CA ASP A 203 -2.62 -17.00 -31.24
C ASP A 203 -3.82 -16.88 -32.19
N SER A 204 -4.27 -18.01 -32.76
CA SER A 204 -5.45 -18.06 -33.65
C SER A 204 -6.75 -17.74 -32.93
N ASN A 205 -6.96 -18.29 -31.73
CA ASN A 205 -8.16 -18.06 -30.94
C ASN A 205 -8.20 -16.61 -30.41
N LEU A 206 -7.06 -16.08 -29.98
CA LEU A 206 -6.95 -14.68 -29.56
C LEU A 206 -7.24 -13.74 -30.72
N ARG A 207 -6.59 -13.93 -31.88
CA ARG A 207 -6.83 -13.10 -33.07
C ARG A 207 -8.29 -13.12 -33.49
N SER A 208 -8.90 -14.31 -33.54
CA SER A 208 -10.32 -14.47 -33.88
C SER A 208 -11.21 -13.69 -32.92
N LEU A 209 -10.93 -13.75 -31.61
CA LEU A 209 -11.67 -13.01 -30.58
C LEU A 209 -11.52 -11.50 -30.76
N LEU A 210 -10.29 -11.00 -30.89
CA LEU A 210 -10.01 -9.56 -30.95
C LEU A 210 -10.65 -8.89 -32.16
N GLN A 211 -10.86 -9.59 -33.27
CA GLN A 211 -11.51 -9.04 -34.48
C GLN A 211 -12.91 -8.45 -34.24
N GLY A 212 -13.59 -8.84 -33.16
CA GLY A 212 -14.87 -8.25 -32.77
C GLY A 212 -14.79 -7.19 -31.67
N LEU A 213 -13.59 -6.85 -31.18
CA LEU A 213 -13.38 -6.00 -29.99
C LEU A 213 -12.48 -4.77 -30.31
N PRO A 214 -12.88 -3.88 -31.23
CA PRO A 214 -12.03 -2.77 -31.67
C PRO A 214 -11.83 -1.68 -30.61
N GLN A 215 -12.73 -1.59 -29.62
CA GLN A 215 -12.70 -0.56 -28.56
C GLN A 215 -11.91 -0.99 -27.31
N LEU A 216 -11.18 -2.10 -27.39
CA LEU A 216 -10.53 -2.68 -26.21
C LEU A 216 -9.36 -1.81 -25.72
N GLU A 217 -9.42 -1.40 -24.46
CA GLU A 217 -8.42 -0.56 -23.78
C GLU A 217 -7.56 -1.35 -22.79
N THR A 218 -8.12 -2.39 -22.17
CA THR A 218 -7.45 -3.22 -21.18
C THR A 218 -7.66 -4.70 -21.46
N LEU A 219 -6.57 -5.44 -21.58
CA LEU A 219 -6.58 -6.86 -21.86
C LEU A 219 -5.67 -7.60 -20.87
N ASN A 220 -6.27 -8.53 -20.11
CA ASN A 220 -5.53 -9.38 -19.19
C ASN A 220 -5.42 -10.82 -19.73
N LEU A 221 -4.20 -11.22 -20.06
CA LEU A 221 -3.83 -12.55 -20.57
C LEU A 221 -2.87 -13.28 -19.62
N THR A 222 -2.88 -12.92 -18.34
CA THR A 222 -2.05 -13.56 -17.32
C THR A 222 -2.18 -15.10 -17.37
N CYS A 223 -1.05 -15.81 -17.39
CA CYS A 223 -0.91 -17.27 -17.44
C CYS A 223 -1.51 -17.94 -18.70
N CYS A 224 -1.65 -17.19 -19.80
CA CYS A 224 -2.02 -17.74 -21.11
C CYS A 224 -0.79 -18.29 -21.84
N HIS A 225 -0.23 -19.37 -21.31
CA HIS A 225 1.10 -19.92 -21.66
C HIS A 225 1.31 -20.37 -23.11
N ASN A 226 0.25 -20.50 -23.93
CA ASN A 226 0.35 -20.95 -25.32
C ASN A 226 0.44 -19.80 -26.35
N LEU A 227 0.43 -18.54 -25.90
CA LEU A 227 0.55 -17.37 -26.78
C LEU A 227 2.01 -17.11 -27.17
N THR A 228 2.24 -16.70 -28.42
CA THR A 228 3.57 -16.38 -28.97
C THR A 228 3.63 -14.93 -29.45
N GLY A 229 4.75 -14.50 -30.05
CA GLY A 229 4.87 -13.17 -30.66
C GLY A 229 3.76 -12.80 -31.66
N ARG A 230 3.14 -13.80 -32.32
CA ARG A 230 2.00 -13.59 -33.24
C ARG A 230 0.77 -12.99 -32.55
N SER A 231 0.60 -13.24 -31.25
CA SER A 231 -0.46 -12.62 -30.45
C SER A 231 -0.28 -11.10 -30.36
N LEU A 232 0.95 -10.61 -30.18
CA LEU A 232 1.25 -9.19 -30.08
C LEU A 232 1.00 -8.45 -31.41
N GLU A 233 1.35 -9.08 -32.54
CA GLU A 233 1.03 -8.55 -33.86
C GLU A 233 -0.49 -8.42 -34.06
N SER A 234 -1.23 -9.45 -33.63
CA SER A 234 -2.70 -9.45 -33.70
C SER A 234 -3.31 -8.37 -32.81
N ILE A 235 -2.81 -8.22 -31.57
CA ILE A 235 -3.27 -7.19 -30.64
C ILE A 235 -3.05 -5.80 -31.23
N ARG A 236 -1.83 -5.52 -31.71
CA ARG A 236 -1.47 -4.22 -32.29
C ARG A 236 -2.35 -3.84 -33.48
N THR A 237 -2.63 -4.80 -34.36
CA THR A 237 -3.35 -4.54 -35.61
C THR A 237 -4.86 -4.41 -35.41
N VAL A 238 -5.42 -5.07 -34.39
CA VAL A 238 -6.87 -5.19 -34.21
C VAL A 238 -7.39 -4.28 -33.10
N CYS A 239 -6.56 -3.94 -32.09
CA CYS A 239 -6.95 -3.13 -30.94
C CYS A 239 -6.10 -1.85 -30.83
N PRO A 240 -6.36 -0.83 -31.67
CA PRO A 240 -5.55 0.39 -31.72
C PRO A 240 -5.63 1.25 -30.45
N HIS A 241 -6.70 1.09 -29.67
CA HIS A 241 -6.94 1.82 -28.42
C HIS A 241 -6.40 1.11 -27.17
N LEU A 242 -5.68 -0.01 -27.31
CA LEU A 242 -5.20 -0.77 -26.16
C LEU A 242 -4.14 0.02 -25.38
N ARG A 243 -4.42 0.27 -24.10
CA ARG A 243 -3.57 1.01 -23.16
C ARG A 243 -2.89 0.10 -22.15
N HIS A 244 -3.58 -0.94 -21.70
CA HIS A 244 -3.11 -1.82 -20.63
C HIS A 244 -3.10 -3.28 -21.10
N LEU A 245 -1.93 -3.90 -21.05
CA LEU A 245 -1.75 -5.30 -21.42
C LEU A 245 -1.02 -6.07 -20.31
N ASN A 246 -1.62 -7.18 -19.84
CA ASN A 246 -0.98 -8.08 -18.89
C ASN A 246 -0.62 -9.42 -19.53
N LEU A 247 0.68 -9.74 -19.53
CA LEU A 247 1.29 -10.96 -20.07
C LEU A 247 2.10 -11.71 -19.00
N PHE A 248 1.86 -11.47 -17.72
CA PHE A 248 2.47 -12.25 -16.64
C PHE A 248 2.26 -13.75 -16.88
N GLY A 249 3.33 -14.56 -16.84
CA GLY A 249 3.23 -16.00 -17.07
C GLY A 249 2.92 -16.40 -18.51
N VAL A 250 3.32 -15.58 -19.50
CA VAL A 250 3.25 -15.88 -20.94
C VAL A 250 4.68 -16.03 -21.51
N PRO A 251 5.34 -17.18 -21.32
CA PRO A 251 6.78 -17.31 -21.53
C PRO A 251 7.21 -17.49 -23.00
N ARG A 252 6.27 -17.73 -23.93
CA ARG A 252 6.58 -18.08 -25.33
C ARG A 252 6.59 -16.88 -26.29
N ILE A 253 6.52 -15.67 -25.78
CA ILE A 253 6.70 -14.45 -26.58
C ILE A 253 8.20 -14.21 -26.71
N SER A 254 8.71 -14.08 -27.94
CA SER A 254 10.15 -13.81 -28.20
C SER A 254 10.52 -12.35 -27.93
N ASP A 255 11.80 -12.08 -27.71
CA ASP A 255 12.34 -10.76 -27.35
C ASP A 255 12.10 -9.76 -28.48
N GLU A 256 12.30 -10.20 -29.71
CA GLU A 256 12.07 -9.42 -30.93
C GLU A 256 10.61 -9.01 -31.06
N ALA A 257 9.69 -9.95 -30.85
CA ALA A 257 8.26 -9.68 -30.97
C ALA A 257 7.78 -8.67 -29.91
N LEU A 258 8.35 -8.73 -28.70
CA LEU A 258 8.04 -7.80 -27.63
C LEU A 258 8.58 -6.40 -27.91
N LEU A 259 9.84 -6.28 -28.34
CA LEU A 259 10.43 -5.00 -28.73
C LEU A 259 9.66 -4.36 -29.88
N GLN A 260 9.34 -5.15 -30.91
CA GLN A 260 8.56 -4.67 -32.04
C GLN A 260 7.18 -4.16 -31.59
N PHE A 261 6.52 -4.86 -30.66
CA PHE A 261 5.26 -4.41 -30.09
C PHE A 261 5.42 -3.10 -29.30
N LEU A 262 6.45 -3.01 -28.44
CA LEU A 262 6.76 -1.79 -27.68
C LEU A 262 7.08 -0.59 -28.58
N CYS A 263 7.69 -0.78 -29.75
CA CYS A 263 7.94 0.30 -30.69
C CYS A 263 6.68 0.76 -31.44
N LEU A 264 5.79 -0.18 -31.77
CA LEU A 264 4.69 0.07 -32.72
C LEU A 264 3.31 0.24 -32.07
N ALA A 265 3.12 -0.10 -30.79
CA ALA A 265 1.82 0.00 -30.13
C ALA A 265 1.56 1.45 -29.66
N GLU A 266 0.91 2.27 -30.47
CA GLU A 266 0.78 3.73 -30.28
C GLU A 266 0.11 4.13 -28.95
N SER A 267 -0.97 3.46 -28.56
CA SER A 267 -1.78 3.82 -27.38
C SER A 267 -1.32 3.17 -26.06
N LEU A 268 -0.30 2.31 -26.08
CA LEU A 268 0.08 1.51 -24.91
C LEU A 268 0.66 2.40 -23.81
N SER A 269 0.19 2.25 -22.57
CA SER A 269 0.67 2.97 -21.38
C SER A 269 1.13 2.04 -20.26
N TYR A 270 0.74 0.76 -20.29
CA TYR A 270 1.11 -0.23 -19.27
C TYR A 270 1.30 -1.61 -19.89
N LEU A 271 2.42 -2.25 -19.57
CA LEU A 271 2.77 -3.60 -20.00
C LEU A 271 3.36 -4.42 -18.85
N ASP A 272 2.72 -5.53 -18.52
CA ASP A 272 3.23 -6.48 -17.51
C ASP A 272 3.77 -7.76 -18.17
N ILE A 273 5.07 -8.01 -17.96
CA ILE A 273 5.81 -9.18 -18.44
C ILE A 273 6.61 -9.84 -17.30
N PHE A 274 6.16 -9.70 -16.04
CA PHE A 274 7.00 -9.95 -14.86
C PHE A 274 7.53 -11.39 -14.68
N ASP A 275 6.93 -12.41 -15.32
CA ASP A 275 7.42 -13.81 -15.24
C ASP A 275 8.25 -14.25 -16.46
N ARG A 276 8.65 -13.30 -17.31
CA ARG A 276 9.42 -13.58 -18.51
C ARG A 276 10.91 -13.44 -18.23
N LYS A 277 11.73 -14.27 -18.86
CA LYS A 277 13.18 -14.10 -18.94
C LYS A 277 13.54 -13.61 -20.34
N PHE A 278 14.36 -12.58 -20.43
CA PHE A 278 14.96 -12.20 -21.70
C PHE A 278 16.11 -13.17 -22.04
N GLU A 279 16.30 -13.42 -23.33
CA GLU A 279 17.40 -14.23 -23.86
C GLU A 279 18.76 -13.52 -23.68
N SER A 280 18.76 -12.19 -23.67
CA SER A 280 19.95 -11.37 -23.40
C SER A 280 19.64 -10.11 -22.59
N SER A 281 20.64 -9.57 -21.87
CA SER A 281 20.52 -8.29 -21.17
C SER A 281 20.26 -7.13 -22.13
N LEU A 282 20.79 -7.20 -23.36
CA LEU A 282 20.58 -6.17 -24.39
C LEU A 282 19.10 -5.99 -24.75
N TYR A 283 18.34 -7.09 -24.87
CA TYR A 283 16.91 -7.02 -25.18
C TYR A 283 16.12 -6.37 -24.04
N LEU A 284 16.47 -6.67 -22.80
CA LEU A 284 15.86 -6.07 -21.62
C LEU A 284 16.14 -4.57 -21.54
N GLU A 285 17.39 -4.16 -21.72
CA GLU A 285 17.81 -2.76 -21.72
C GLU A 285 17.07 -1.97 -22.81
N THR A 286 17.02 -2.53 -24.02
CA THR A 286 16.31 -1.94 -25.16
C THR A 286 14.81 -1.81 -24.89
N ALA A 287 14.17 -2.84 -24.29
CA ALA A 287 12.75 -2.82 -23.96
C ALA A 287 12.45 -1.76 -22.90
N THR A 288 13.31 -1.65 -21.89
CA THR A 288 13.19 -0.70 -20.78
C THR A 288 13.35 0.74 -21.28
N GLU A 289 14.37 1.02 -22.10
CA GLU A 289 14.59 2.36 -22.65
C GLU A 289 13.47 2.75 -23.61
N THR A 290 13.01 1.82 -24.47
CA THR A 290 11.85 2.06 -25.36
C THR A 290 10.60 2.38 -24.56
N ALA A 291 10.32 1.63 -23.49
CA ALA A 291 9.18 1.90 -22.61
C ALA A 291 9.32 3.27 -21.93
N ARG A 292 10.50 3.61 -21.42
CA ARG A 292 10.80 4.91 -20.78
C ARG A 292 10.56 6.09 -21.74
N GLN A 293 11.11 6.03 -22.95
CA GLN A 293 10.95 7.07 -23.98
C GLN A 293 9.48 7.28 -24.38
N ARG A 294 8.69 6.21 -24.36
CA ARG A 294 7.27 6.24 -24.72
C ARG A 294 6.34 6.46 -23.51
N GLY A 295 6.87 6.62 -22.29
CA GLY A 295 6.06 6.79 -21.09
C GLY A 295 5.25 5.55 -20.68
N ILE A 296 5.69 4.36 -21.08
CA ILE A 296 5.03 3.08 -20.82
C ILE A 296 5.52 2.54 -19.49
N VAL A 297 4.59 2.21 -18.59
CA VAL A 297 4.90 1.47 -17.35
C VAL A 297 5.18 0.02 -17.71
N LEU A 298 6.46 -0.37 -17.71
CA LEU A 298 6.91 -1.73 -17.96
C LEU A 298 7.19 -2.47 -16.65
N LEU A 299 6.44 -3.53 -16.37
CA LEU A 299 6.66 -4.39 -15.21
C LEU A 299 7.43 -5.65 -15.64
N HIS A 300 8.71 -5.76 -15.23
CA HIS A 300 9.60 -6.87 -15.55
C HIS A 300 10.49 -7.27 -14.35
N ARG A 301 10.97 -8.51 -14.31
CA ARG A 301 11.73 -9.11 -13.20
C ARG A 301 13.13 -8.51 -12.99
N ASP A 302 13.83 -8.19 -14.08
CA ASP A 302 15.28 -7.93 -14.09
C ASP A 302 15.68 -6.47 -14.34
N VAL A 303 14.74 -5.51 -14.35
CA VAL A 303 15.09 -4.10 -14.56
C VAL A 303 15.84 -3.57 -13.33
N LYS A 304 17.16 -3.53 -13.45
CA LYS A 304 18.10 -2.89 -12.53
C LYS A 304 18.09 -1.36 -12.72
N ASP A 305 18.48 -0.65 -11.68
CA ASP A 305 18.62 0.81 -11.68
C ASP A 305 19.47 1.34 -12.85
N PRO A 306 19.13 2.51 -13.43
CA PRO A 306 19.90 3.17 -14.49
C PRO A 306 21.38 3.44 -14.12
N GLU A 307 21.71 3.52 -12.83
CA GLU A 307 23.07 3.81 -12.36
C GLU A 307 24.07 2.65 -12.58
N GLU A 308 23.63 1.38 -12.62
CA GLU A 308 24.55 0.26 -12.93
C GLU A 308 24.88 0.14 -14.42
N MET A 309 24.06 0.69 -15.32
CA MET A 309 24.29 0.63 -16.77
C MET A 309 25.37 1.59 -17.30
N LEU A 310 25.71 2.64 -16.54
CA LEU A 310 26.71 3.63 -16.97
C LEU A 310 28.15 3.22 -16.63
N ARG A 311 28.35 2.19 -15.81
CA ARG A 311 29.68 1.73 -15.36
C ARG A 311 30.63 1.29 -16.49
N PRO A 312 30.18 0.62 -17.57
CA PRO A 312 31.04 0.28 -18.71
C PRO A 312 31.36 1.48 -19.62
N LEU A 313 30.42 2.43 -19.75
CA LEU A 313 30.57 3.66 -20.55
C LEU A 313 31.56 4.65 -19.90
N ILE A 314 31.54 4.75 -18.57
CA ILE A 314 32.49 5.55 -17.78
C ILE A 314 33.90 4.96 -17.89
N LEU A 315 34.06 3.63 -17.94
CA LEU A 315 35.37 3.00 -18.14
C LEU A 315 35.92 3.17 -19.56
N ALA A 316 35.04 3.21 -20.58
CA ALA A 316 35.43 3.34 -21.98
C ALA A 316 35.83 4.78 -22.39
N LEU A 317 35.40 5.81 -21.64
CA LEU A 317 35.65 7.22 -21.94
C LEU A 317 36.85 7.83 -21.19
N LEU A 318 37.47 7.10 -20.27
CA LEU A 318 38.66 7.52 -19.52
C LEU A 318 39.88 7.91 -20.38
N PRO A 319 40.13 7.34 -21.58
CA PRO A 319 41.23 7.80 -22.43
C PRO A 319 40.96 9.13 -23.14
N ALA A 320 39.69 9.52 -23.35
CA ALA A 320 39.31 10.72 -24.11
C ALA A 320 39.27 11.99 -23.24
N LEU A 321 39.13 11.86 -21.92
CA LEU A 321 39.07 12.97 -20.97
C LEU A 321 40.44 13.60 -20.63
N LEU A 322 41.55 12.98 -21.05
CA LEU A 322 42.90 13.51 -20.83
C LEU A 322 43.41 14.44 -21.96
N LEU A 323 42.63 14.67 -23.03
CA LEU A 323 43.06 15.51 -24.17
C LEU A 323 42.25 16.80 -24.36
N ALA A 324 41.23 17.05 -23.55
CA ALA A 324 40.38 18.24 -23.67
C ALA A 324 40.66 19.27 -22.56
N SER A 325 41.92 19.70 -22.42
CA SER A 325 42.27 20.88 -21.63
C SER A 325 42.98 21.92 -22.51
N SER A 326 42.24 22.55 -23.42
CA SER A 326 42.55 23.90 -23.91
C SER A 326 41.37 24.51 -24.67
N ALA A 327 40.63 25.43 -24.03
CA ALA A 327 40.15 26.71 -24.59
C ALA A 327 38.97 27.31 -23.80
N GLY A 328 39.17 28.53 -23.29
CA GLY A 328 38.16 29.60 -23.34
C GLY A 328 37.17 29.76 -22.18
N ARG A 329 37.47 30.70 -21.27
CA ARG A 329 36.55 31.27 -20.26
C ARG A 329 35.50 32.21 -20.89
N ALA A 330 34.22 32.00 -20.54
CA ALA A 330 33.21 33.05 -20.38
C ALA A 330 32.14 32.53 -19.39
N GLY A 331 31.87 33.27 -18.30
CA GLY A 331 31.19 32.80 -17.10
C GLY A 331 29.80 32.21 -17.33
N ARG A 332 29.63 30.92 -17.01
CA ARG A 332 28.32 30.25 -16.89
C ARG A 332 27.87 30.35 -15.44
N ARG A 333 26.65 30.83 -15.20
CA ARG A 333 25.95 30.58 -13.94
C ARG A 333 25.50 29.12 -13.93
N GLU A 334 25.76 28.43 -12.83
CA GLU A 334 25.51 27.00 -12.69
C GLU A 334 24.02 26.71 -12.46
N SER A 335 23.55 25.55 -12.94
CA SER A 335 22.18 25.08 -12.69
C SER A 335 21.99 24.79 -11.21
N CYS A 336 20.83 25.10 -10.63
CA CYS A 336 20.55 24.77 -9.22
C CYS A 336 20.78 23.26 -8.95
N SER A 337 20.41 22.40 -9.91
CA SER A 337 20.59 20.95 -9.85
C SER A 337 22.04 20.46 -9.76
N SER A 338 23.02 21.35 -9.96
CA SER A 338 24.43 21.04 -9.79
C SER A 338 24.90 21.08 -8.34
N HIS A 339 24.08 21.64 -7.43
CA HIS A 339 24.39 21.70 -6.01
C HIS A 339 23.78 20.48 -5.30
N THR A 340 24.65 19.66 -4.71
CA THR A 340 24.27 18.49 -3.91
C THR A 340 24.33 18.76 -2.40
N ASP A 341 24.56 20.03 -2.03
CA ASP A 341 24.71 20.48 -0.65
C ASP A 341 23.67 21.57 -0.36
N CYS A 342 22.97 21.45 0.76
CA CYS A 342 21.90 22.38 1.12
C CYS A 342 22.41 23.80 1.28
N ALA A 343 23.53 24.00 2.00
CA ALA A 343 24.04 25.33 2.27
C ALA A 343 24.45 26.03 0.97
N LYS A 344 25.16 25.33 0.08
CA LYS A 344 25.49 25.81 -1.26
C LYS A 344 24.24 26.10 -2.08
N CYS A 345 23.28 25.17 -2.12
CA CYS A 345 22.01 25.37 -2.81
C CYS A 345 21.29 26.64 -2.35
N ALA A 346 21.11 26.82 -1.04
CA ALA A 346 20.40 27.96 -0.46
C ALA A 346 21.12 29.30 -0.70
N THR A 347 22.45 29.29 -0.88
CA THR A 347 23.24 30.49 -1.25
C THR A 347 23.36 30.74 -2.75
N SER A 348 23.01 29.76 -3.59
CA SER A 348 23.17 29.83 -5.04
C SER A 348 21.98 30.49 -5.74
N GLN A 349 22.27 31.09 -6.88
CA GLN A 349 21.28 31.66 -7.78
C GLN A 349 21.16 30.80 -9.04
N SER A 350 19.93 30.57 -9.47
CA SER A 350 19.67 29.94 -10.75
C SER A 350 20.18 30.78 -11.92
N TRP A 351 20.13 30.19 -13.11
CA TRP A 351 20.40 30.89 -14.36
C TRP A 351 19.50 32.13 -14.57
N LEU A 352 18.32 32.17 -13.95
CA LEU A 352 17.37 33.31 -13.95
C LEU A 352 17.64 34.36 -12.85
N GLY A 353 18.63 34.15 -11.97
CA GLY A 353 18.97 35.08 -10.88
C GLY A 353 18.08 34.96 -9.64
N THR A 354 17.22 33.96 -9.58
CA THR A 354 16.38 33.63 -8.41
C THR A 354 17.09 32.61 -7.51
N SER A 355 16.95 32.72 -6.19
CA SER A 355 17.58 31.77 -5.26
C SER A 355 17.08 30.34 -5.48
N CYS A 356 18.00 29.38 -5.50
CA CYS A 356 17.66 27.96 -5.60
C CYS A 356 16.88 27.47 -4.37
N ARG A 357 16.25 26.30 -4.50
CA ARG A 357 15.39 25.69 -3.47
C ARG A 357 15.93 24.32 -3.09
N TRP A 358 16.38 24.14 -1.86
CA TRP A 358 16.74 22.81 -1.38
C TRP A 358 15.49 22.06 -0.90
N CYS A 359 15.33 20.82 -1.36
CA CYS A 359 14.23 19.96 -0.90
C CYS A 359 14.75 18.89 0.07
N PRO A 360 14.37 18.94 1.36
CA PRO A 360 14.79 17.94 2.34
C PRO A 360 14.18 16.54 2.09
N ILE A 361 13.13 16.41 1.27
CA ILE A 361 12.46 15.13 0.98
C ILE A 361 13.23 14.29 -0.04
N ASP A 362 13.85 14.93 -1.04
CA ASP A 362 14.62 14.24 -2.08
C ASP A 362 16.12 14.54 -2.06
N LEU A 363 16.57 15.39 -1.10
CA LEU A 363 17.96 15.79 -0.89
C LEU A 363 18.60 16.39 -2.14
N ALA A 364 17.82 17.11 -2.94
CA ALA A 364 18.28 17.75 -4.16
C ALA A 364 18.01 19.25 -4.17
N CYS A 365 18.88 19.97 -4.89
CA CYS A 365 18.71 21.38 -5.16
C CYS A 365 17.89 21.58 -6.44
N HIS A 366 16.78 22.29 -6.32
CA HIS A 366 15.85 22.49 -7.41
C HIS A 366 15.82 23.95 -7.85
N GLU A 367 15.48 24.12 -9.13
CA GLU A 367 15.08 25.40 -9.67
C GLU A 367 13.74 25.84 -9.04
N PRO A 368 13.53 27.15 -8.78
CA PRO A 368 12.26 27.63 -8.25
C PRO A 368 11.10 27.28 -9.18
N GLY A 369 10.06 26.63 -8.64
CA GLY A 369 8.90 26.17 -9.42
C GLY A 369 9.13 24.90 -10.26
N SER A 370 10.24 24.19 -10.03
CA SER A 370 10.54 22.91 -10.68
C SER A 370 9.43 21.87 -10.47
N LEU A 371 8.94 21.28 -11.57
CA LEU A 371 7.92 20.20 -11.54
C LEU A 371 8.46 18.87 -11.02
N VAL A 372 9.79 18.74 -10.87
CA VAL A 372 10.45 17.57 -10.26
C VAL A 372 10.81 17.78 -8.79
N ASN A 373 10.59 18.99 -8.25
CA ASN A 373 10.75 19.25 -6.83
C ASN A 373 9.62 18.56 -6.05
N LYS A 374 9.97 17.64 -5.15
CA LYS A 374 8.98 16.91 -4.33
C LYS A 374 8.49 17.70 -3.13
N CYS A 375 9.14 18.82 -2.79
CA CYS A 375 8.76 19.68 -1.68
C CYS A 375 7.77 20.75 -2.12
N SER A 376 6.75 21.01 -1.30
CA SER A 376 5.88 22.18 -1.46
C SER A 376 6.61 23.47 -1.09
N SER A 377 6.08 24.63 -1.49
CA SER A 377 6.73 25.94 -1.24
C SER A 377 6.97 26.25 0.24
N SER A 378 6.21 25.64 1.16
CA SER A 378 6.44 25.75 2.61
C SER A 378 7.52 24.82 3.16
N GLN A 379 7.93 23.80 2.39
CA GLN A 379 8.95 22.80 2.74
C GLN A 379 10.31 23.08 2.09
N GLU A 380 10.36 23.99 1.11
CA GLU A 380 11.60 24.40 0.44
C GLU A 380 12.52 25.19 1.39
N VAL A 381 13.79 24.81 1.44
CA VAL A 381 14.82 25.52 2.21
C VAL A 381 15.55 26.51 1.30
N VAL A 382 15.46 27.78 1.67
CA VAL A 382 16.00 28.93 0.90
C VAL A 382 16.98 29.78 1.71
N ASP A 383 17.09 29.47 3.00
CA ASP A 383 17.96 30.14 3.95
C ASP A 383 19.02 29.12 4.38
N PRO A 384 20.32 29.36 4.15
CA PRO A 384 21.38 28.45 4.57
C PRO A 384 21.41 28.23 6.08
N GLY A 385 20.87 29.15 6.90
CA GLY A 385 20.72 28.94 8.35
C GLY A 385 19.67 27.88 8.73
N LYS A 386 18.86 27.41 7.78
CA LYS A 386 17.89 26.33 7.94
C LYS A 386 18.35 25.02 7.29
N CYS A 387 19.51 25.02 6.63
CA CYS A 387 20.11 23.82 6.10
C CYS A 387 20.66 22.95 7.22
N HIS A 388 20.05 21.78 7.38
CA HIS A 388 20.57 20.73 8.23
C HIS A 388 21.37 19.80 7.32
N GLU A 389 22.66 19.62 7.59
CA GLU A 389 23.42 18.56 6.93
C GLU A 389 22.72 17.22 7.22
N PRO A 390 22.63 16.28 6.25
CA PRO A 390 22.31 14.92 6.58
C PRO A 390 23.43 14.43 7.50
N ASP A 391 23.11 14.37 8.79
CA ASP A 391 23.96 13.76 9.79
C ASP A 391 24.09 12.28 9.41
N ASN A 392 25.15 11.97 8.64
CA ASN A 392 25.63 10.61 8.39
C ASN A 392 26.26 10.04 9.67
N GLY A 393 25.68 10.36 10.84
CA GLY A 393 26.09 9.84 12.12
C GLY A 393 26.12 8.32 12.03
N HIS A 394 27.30 7.75 12.26
CA HIS A 394 27.41 6.33 12.55
C HIS A 394 26.77 6.11 13.92
N TYR A 395 25.48 5.81 13.93
CA TYR A 395 24.79 5.42 15.15
C TYR A 395 25.17 3.98 15.50
N GLU A 396 25.62 3.76 16.73
CA GLU A 396 25.89 2.44 17.27
C GLU A 396 24.69 1.94 18.08
N PHE A 397 24.47 0.63 18.08
CA PHE A 397 23.40 0.04 18.85
C PHE A 397 23.68 0.17 20.36
N ASP A 398 22.86 0.96 21.05
CA ASP A 398 22.88 1.05 22.51
C ASP A 398 21.98 -0.04 23.13
N ALA A 399 22.61 -1.05 23.72
CA ALA A 399 21.94 -2.14 24.41
C ALA A 399 21.13 -1.68 25.65
N ARG A 400 21.58 -0.65 26.37
CA ARG A 400 20.84 -0.11 27.53
C ARG A 400 19.62 0.69 27.09
N LEU A 401 19.74 1.43 26.00
CA LEU A 401 18.59 2.11 25.39
C LEU A 401 17.57 1.09 24.86
N SER A 402 18.04 -0.04 24.33
CA SER A 402 17.18 -1.17 23.94
C SER A 402 16.45 -1.81 25.12
N GLU A 403 17.15 -2.05 26.24
CA GLU A 403 16.54 -2.53 27.50
C GLU A 403 15.49 -1.54 28.03
N LEU A 404 15.78 -0.25 27.98
CA LEU A 404 14.84 0.82 28.36
C LEU A 404 13.62 0.85 27.41
N ALA A 405 13.83 0.72 26.10
CA ALA A 405 12.77 0.64 25.10
C ALA A 405 11.83 -0.55 25.35
N ALA A 406 12.36 -1.70 25.80
CA ALA A 406 11.57 -2.84 26.22
C ALA A 406 10.69 -2.55 27.44
N ALA A 407 11.24 -1.90 28.47
CA ALA A 407 10.45 -1.51 29.64
C ALA A 407 9.39 -0.46 29.32
N ILE A 408 9.70 0.53 28.48
CA ILE A 408 8.74 1.53 28.00
C ILE A 408 7.62 0.86 27.20
N SER A 409 7.97 -0.05 26.30
CA SER A 409 6.99 -0.82 25.53
C SER A 409 6.14 -1.73 26.42
N GLY A 410 6.71 -2.31 27.47
CA GLY A 410 5.97 -3.05 28.51
C GLY A 410 5.01 -2.16 29.29
N ALA A 411 5.44 -0.94 29.66
CA ALA A 411 4.62 0.05 30.35
C ALA A 411 3.44 0.55 29.48
N ALA A 412 3.56 0.53 28.16
CA ALA A 412 2.47 0.88 27.25
C ALA A 412 1.25 -0.04 27.39
N TYR A 413 1.42 -1.25 27.92
CA TYR A 413 0.33 -2.17 28.24
C TYR A 413 -0.40 -1.84 29.55
N ALA A 414 0.22 -1.07 30.44
CA ALA A 414 -0.37 -0.72 31.72
C ALA A 414 -1.48 0.34 31.56
N PRO A 415 -2.51 0.31 32.43
CA PRO A 415 -3.47 1.40 32.56
C PRO A 415 -2.78 2.75 32.82
N GLU A 416 -1.76 2.73 33.69
CA GLU A 416 -0.90 3.87 34.00
C GLU A 416 0.57 3.50 33.72
N PRO A 417 1.23 4.14 32.73
CA PRO A 417 2.62 3.80 32.38
C PRO A 417 3.66 4.29 33.40
N ALA A 418 3.40 5.40 34.10
CA ALA A 418 4.39 6.05 34.96
C ALA A 418 4.90 5.18 36.12
N PRO A 419 4.05 4.44 36.87
CA PRO A 419 4.52 3.54 37.92
C PRO A 419 5.49 2.45 37.42
N CYS A 420 5.31 1.99 36.18
CA CYS A 420 6.14 0.93 35.61
C CYS A 420 7.58 1.37 35.31
N LEU A 421 7.81 2.67 35.15
CA LEU A 421 9.14 3.21 34.89
C LEU A 421 9.78 3.85 36.14
N ALA A 422 9.09 3.87 37.28
CA ALA A 422 9.59 4.48 38.51
C ALA A 422 10.82 3.77 39.11
N ASN A 423 10.99 2.47 38.82
CA ASN A 423 12.03 1.61 39.39
C ASN A 423 13.13 1.22 38.39
N PHE A 424 13.14 1.78 37.18
CA PHE A 424 14.20 1.47 36.21
C PHE A 424 15.55 2.03 36.71
N PRO A 425 16.66 1.29 36.60
CA PRO A 425 17.93 1.67 37.22
C PRO A 425 18.36 3.09 36.85
N PRO A 426 18.99 3.82 37.77
CA PRO A 426 19.58 5.12 37.46
C PRO A 426 20.61 4.96 36.34
N ALA A 427 20.59 5.87 35.35
CA ALA A 427 21.85 6.21 34.68
C ALA A 427 22.79 6.73 35.78
N ALA A 428 24.05 6.30 35.78
CA ALA A 428 24.97 6.48 36.90
C ALA A 428 24.83 7.85 37.60
N GLN A 429 24.65 7.79 38.92
CA GLN A 429 24.62 8.93 39.84
C GLN A 429 23.59 10.03 39.53
N ALA A 430 22.29 9.72 39.66
CA ALA A 430 21.27 10.56 40.31
C ALA A 430 19.86 10.06 39.92
N GLY A 431 19.06 9.61 40.89
CA GLY A 431 17.62 9.43 40.73
C GLY A 431 17.17 8.30 39.78
N GLY A 432 16.23 7.46 40.23
CA GLY A 432 15.47 6.62 39.30
C GLY A 432 14.71 7.53 38.34
N GLY A 433 14.78 7.24 37.03
CA GLY A 433 14.20 8.09 36.00
C GLY A 433 12.68 8.05 36.04
N ARG A 434 12.05 8.96 36.81
CA ARG A 434 10.60 9.03 36.91
C ARG A 434 10.03 9.57 35.60
N LEU A 435 9.15 8.80 34.97
CA LEU A 435 8.35 9.28 33.85
C LEU A 435 7.40 10.38 34.34
N VAL A 436 7.52 11.57 33.77
CA VAL A 436 6.69 12.75 34.07
C VAL A 436 6.03 13.26 32.79
N ASP A 437 5.10 14.23 32.95
CA ASP A 437 4.43 14.91 31.84
C ASP A 437 3.71 13.93 30.88
N VAL A 438 3.10 12.87 31.44
CA VAL A 438 2.54 11.76 30.68
C VAL A 438 1.20 12.12 30.06
N VAL A 439 1.10 11.96 28.74
CA VAL A 439 -0.15 12.04 27.99
C VAL A 439 -0.41 10.68 27.36
N LYS A 440 -1.58 10.09 27.66
CA LYS A 440 -2.02 8.80 27.13
C LYS A 440 -3.12 9.01 26.10
N GLY A 441 -2.97 8.39 24.94
CA GLY A 441 -3.99 8.34 23.89
C GLY A 441 -4.62 6.95 23.84
N VAL A 442 -5.93 6.90 23.65
CA VAL A 442 -6.70 5.66 23.47
C VAL A 442 -7.71 5.85 22.35
N ALA A 443 -7.79 4.90 21.43
CA ALA A 443 -8.73 4.95 20.30
C ALA A 443 -9.16 3.55 19.87
N ALA A 444 -10.41 3.38 19.45
CA ALA A 444 -10.84 2.15 18.79
C ALA A 444 -10.16 2.04 17.41
N CYS A 445 -9.47 0.94 17.15
CA CYS A 445 -8.54 0.86 16.01
C CYS A 445 -8.67 -0.37 15.11
N ASP A 446 -9.53 -1.33 15.44
CA ASP A 446 -9.72 -2.54 14.63
C ASP A 446 -11.20 -2.81 14.26
N MET A 447 -11.40 -3.81 13.38
CA MET A 447 -12.73 -4.21 12.88
C MET A 447 -13.59 -4.97 13.91
N LEU A 448 -13.06 -5.25 15.11
CA LEU A 448 -13.73 -5.98 16.19
C LEU A 448 -13.99 -5.12 17.45
N HIS A 449 -13.57 -3.85 17.43
CA HIS A 449 -13.68 -2.86 18.51
C HIS A 449 -12.67 -3.02 19.66
N ASP A 450 -11.48 -3.57 19.40
CA ASP A 450 -10.36 -3.46 20.34
C ASP A 450 -9.78 -2.04 20.36
N GLU A 451 -9.39 -1.60 21.55
CA GLU A 451 -8.74 -0.32 21.78
C GLU A 451 -7.24 -0.42 21.44
N CYS A 452 -6.74 0.51 20.62
CA CYS A 452 -5.32 0.84 20.57
C CYS A 452 -5.03 1.89 21.64
N SER A 453 -3.81 1.85 22.19
CA SER A 453 -3.34 2.90 23.09
C SER A 453 -1.87 3.20 22.87
N GLY A 454 -1.47 4.42 23.20
CA GLY A 454 -0.07 4.83 23.27
C GLY A 454 0.08 5.95 24.28
N PHE A 455 1.32 6.32 24.59
CA PHE A 455 1.59 7.45 25.45
C PHE A 455 2.85 8.20 25.02
N VAL A 456 2.91 9.47 25.40
CA VAL A 456 4.14 10.25 25.40
C VAL A 456 4.44 10.72 26.82
N GLY A 457 5.71 10.82 27.16
CA GLY A 457 6.15 11.38 28.43
C GLY A 457 7.63 11.72 28.40
N ARG A 458 8.15 12.22 29.52
CA ARG A 458 9.53 12.67 29.63
C ARG A 458 10.25 11.98 30.79
N LEU A 459 11.51 11.65 30.57
CA LEU A 459 12.49 11.15 31.53
C LEU A 459 13.56 12.25 31.71
N PRO A 460 13.38 13.17 32.67
CA PRO A 460 14.22 14.37 32.81
C PRO A 460 15.69 14.02 33.05
N ASP A 461 15.94 13.02 33.91
CA ASP A 461 17.28 12.61 34.33
C ASP A 461 18.10 12.00 33.18
N ARG A 462 17.42 11.59 32.11
CA ARG A 462 18.00 10.99 30.91
C ARG A 462 17.99 11.92 29.71
N LYS A 463 17.47 13.15 29.88
CA LYS A 463 17.19 14.08 28.77
C LYS A 463 16.46 13.40 27.61
N LEU A 464 15.43 12.62 27.94
CA LEU A 464 14.74 11.77 26.97
C LEU A 464 13.23 12.04 27.00
N ILE A 465 12.65 12.23 25.82
CA ILE A 465 11.20 12.16 25.60
C ILE A 465 10.92 10.79 25.02
N VAL A 466 9.87 10.13 25.48
CA VAL A 466 9.50 8.78 25.02
C VAL A 466 8.12 8.84 24.39
N LEU A 467 7.99 8.28 23.19
CA LEU A 467 6.73 8.08 22.50
C LEU A 467 6.56 6.58 22.29
N ALA A 468 5.55 5.99 22.91
CA ALA A 468 5.38 4.56 22.98
C ALA A 468 3.99 4.12 22.54
N PHE A 469 3.93 3.04 21.76
CA PHE A 469 2.68 2.45 21.26
C PHE A 469 2.49 1.03 21.82
N ARG A 470 1.27 0.73 22.29
CA ARG A 470 0.89 -0.58 22.79
C ARG A 470 0.60 -1.54 21.63
N GLY A 471 1.02 -2.80 21.76
CA GLY A 471 0.57 -3.88 20.88
C GLY A 471 -0.79 -4.47 21.29
N THR A 472 -1.19 -5.59 20.67
CA THR A 472 -2.50 -6.24 20.92
C THR A 472 -2.57 -6.87 22.31
N THR A 473 -3.69 -6.71 23.02
CA THR A 473 -3.89 -7.14 24.43
C THR A 473 -4.47 -8.56 24.59
N GLY A 474 -4.68 -9.27 23.49
CA GLY A 474 -5.42 -10.53 23.44
C GLY A 474 -4.61 -11.81 23.71
N SER A 475 -5.32 -12.91 23.96
CA SER A 475 -4.78 -14.27 23.92
C SER A 475 -4.17 -14.57 22.53
N SER A 476 -3.40 -15.66 22.40
CA SER A 476 -2.73 -16.09 21.15
C SER A 476 -3.64 -16.11 19.90
N GLN A 477 -4.95 -16.20 20.10
CA GLN A 477 -5.99 -16.13 19.08
C GLN A 477 -6.14 -14.73 18.44
N LEU A 478 -5.97 -13.65 19.20
CA LEU A 478 -5.97 -12.26 18.70
C LEU A 478 -4.69 -11.91 17.93
N LEU A 479 -3.58 -12.59 18.23
CA LEU A 479 -2.35 -12.55 17.42
C LEU A 479 -2.60 -13.12 16.00
N VAL A 480 -3.46 -14.15 15.89
CA VAL A 480 -3.92 -14.77 14.62
C VAL A 480 -4.97 -13.91 13.90
N GLU A 481 -5.77 -13.12 14.63
CA GLU A 481 -6.71 -12.16 14.04
C GLU A 481 -5.99 -10.93 13.45
N GLY A 482 -4.94 -10.43 14.10
CA GLY A 482 -4.04 -9.41 13.54
C GLY A 482 -3.36 -9.87 12.23
N LEU A 483 -3.08 -11.17 12.13
CA LEU A 483 -2.60 -11.87 10.92
C LEU A 483 -3.61 -11.81 9.75
N MET A 484 -4.92 -11.83 10.03
CA MET A 484 -5.97 -11.63 9.01
C MET A 484 -6.05 -10.17 8.54
N GLY A 485 -5.76 -9.20 9.42
CA GLY A 485 -5.63 -7.78 9.06
C GLY A 485 -4.51 -7.50 8.04
N LEU A 486 -3.52 -8.40 7.94
CA LEU A 486 -2.46 -8.34 6.94
C LEU A 486 -2.91 -8.74 5.51
N ALA A 487 -4.15 -9.22 5.35
CA ALA A 487 -4.78 -9.40 4.04
C ALA A 487 -5.36 -8.10 3.46
N MET A 488 -5.43 -7.03 4.25
CA MET A 488 -5.82 -5.70 3.77
C MET A 488 -4.81 -5.21 2.71
N PRO A 489 -5.26 -4.50 1.66
CA PRO A 489 -4.33 -3.92 0.71
C PRO A 489 -3.45 -2.86 1.39
N LYS A 490 -2.18 -2.76 0.98
CA LYS A 490 -1.33 -1.64 1.40
C LYS A 490 -1.86 -0.32 0.83
N GLU A 491 -1.68 0.76 1.56
CA GLU A 491 -2.02 2.12 1.12
C GLU A 491 -0.77 2.99 1.02
N ALA A 492 -0.81 4.02 0.17
CA ALA A 492 0.30 4.95 0.02
C ALA A 492 0.58 5.70 1.33
N PHE A 493 1.85 5.93 1.63
CA PHE A 493 2.28 6.66 2.83
C PHE A 493 3.06 7.93 2.44
N PRO A 494 2.96 9.05 3.21
CA PRO A 494 3.49 10.36 2.78
C PRO A 494 4.98 10.41 2.46
N ILE A 495 5.80 9.53 3.06
CA ILE A 495 7.25 9.49 2.82
C ILE A 495 7.66 8.67 1.59
N GLY A 496 6.68 8.13 0.86
CA GLY A 496 6.90 7.22 -0.26
C GLY A 496 6.62 5.75 0.08
N GLY A 497 6.40 4.95 -0.95
CA GLY A 497 6.00 3.55 -0.82
C GLY A 497 4.58 3.35 -0.28
N LYS A 498 4.30 2.11 0.13
CA LYS A 498 3.01 1.72 0.68
C LYS A 498 3.17 0.99 2.00
N VAL A 499 2.28 1.27 2.95
CA VAL A 499 2.24 0.64 4.27
C VAL A 499 1.01 -0.23 4.41
N GLN A 500 1.08 -1.26 5.26
CA GLN A 500 -0.05 -2.13 5.53
C GLN A 500 -1.21 -1.31 6.14
N ALA A 501 -2.38 -1.29 5.49
CA ALA A 501 -3.49 -0.43 5.92
C ALA A 501 -3.97 -0.73 7.34
N TYR A 502 -3.80 -1.96 7.82
CA TYR A 502 -4.09 -2.34 9.20
C TYR A 502 -3.29 -1.50 10.21
N PHE A 503 -1.97 -1.39 10.03
CA PHE A 503 -1.10 -0.59 10.92
C PHE A 503 -1.39 0.90 10.77
N SER A 504 -1.59 1.36 9.53
CA SER A 504 -1.86 2.76 9.25
C SER A 504 -3.20 3.24 9.83
N ASN A 505 -4.23 2.41 9.83
CA ASN A 505 -5.51 2.75 10.44
C ASN A 505 -5.38 2.93 11.97
N GLY A 506 -4.67 2.02 12.64
CA GLY A 506 -4.41 2.15 14.07
C GLY A 506 -3.58 3.38 14.41
N PHE A 507 -2.53 3.63 13.62
CA PHE A 507 -1.74 4.85 13.72
C PHE A 507 -2.61 6.11 13.54
N LYS A 508 -3.38 6.21 12.45
CA LYS A 508 -4.26 7.37 12.17
C LYS A 508 -5.31 7.62 13.25
N ALA A 509 -5.76 6.57 13.94
CA ALA A 509 -6.72 6.69 15.04
C ALA A 509 -6.08 7.29 16.32
N LEU A 510 -4.84 6.90 16.64
CA LEU A 510 -4.12 7.37 17.83
C LEU A 510 -3.35 8.67 17.61
N TRP A 511 -2.82 8.89 16.40
CA TRP A 511 -1.87 9.96 16.11
C TRP A 511 -2.37 11.36 16.50
N PRO A 512 -3.64 11.75 16.26
CA PRO A 512 -4.13 13.06 16.67
C PRO A 512 -4.04 13.33 18.19
N GLN A 513 -4.06 12.28 19.02
CA GLN A 513 -3.96 12.41 20.48
C GLN A 513 -2.52 12.45 21.00
N LEU A 514 -1.54 11.99 20.21
CA LEU A 514 -0.15 11.83 20.63
C LEU A 514 0.81 12.78 19.91
N HIS A 515 0.47 13.23 18.71
CA HIS A 515 1.32 14.07 17.85
C HIS A 515 1.64 15.42 18.50
N GLU A 516 0.62 16.25 18.78
CA GLU A 516 0.83 17.57 19.39
C GLU A 516 1.47 17.50 20.78
N PRO A 517 1.06 16.59 21.69
CA PRO A 517 1.77 16.41 22.96
C PRO A 517 3.26 16.08 22.80
N THR A 518 3.62 15.28 21.80
CA THR A 518 5.03 14.96 21.49
C THR A 518 5.78 16.22 21.06
N LEU A 519 5.25 16.97 20.09
CA LEU A 519 5.87 18.20 19.63
C LEU A 519 5.92 19.28 20.72
N ALA A 520 4.92 19.35 21.60
CA ALA A 520 4.90 20.26 22.74
C ALA A 520 6.04 19.93 23.73
N LEU A 521 6.24 18.65 24.07
CA LEU A 521 7.35 18.24 24.94
C LEU A 521 8.70 18.50 24.30
N MET A 522 8.85 18.27 22.99
CA MET A 522 10.10 18.53 22.27
C MET A 522 10.43 20.03 22.19
N ARG A 523 9.41 20.89 22.01
CA ARG A 523 9.55 22.36 22.05
C ARG A 523 9.94 22.85 23.44
N ALA A 524 9.33 22.28 24.48
CA ALA A 524 9.63 22.64 25.87
C ALA A 524 10.99 22.13 26.36
N ASN A 525 11.55 21.09 25.71
CA ASN A 525 12.79 20.45 26.12
C ASN A 525 13.75 20.31 24.91
N PRO A 526 14.37 21.42 24.46
CA PRO A 526 15.18 21.44 23.23
C PRO A 526 16.45 20.59 23.31
N ASP A 527 16.95 20.30 24.51
CA ASP A 527 18.13 19.48 24.76
C ASP A 527 17.82 17.99 24.97
N HIS A 528 16.55 17.60 24.88
CA HIS A 528 16.13 16.20 25.02
C HIS A 528 16.07 15.49 23.66
N SER A 529 16.51 14.23 23.62
CA SER A 529 16.29 13.34 22.48
C SER A 529 14.89 12.71 22.56
N LEU A 530 14.35 12.29 21.42
CA LEU A 530 13.09 11.56 21.31
C LEU A 530 13.38 10.08 21.01
N LEU A 531 12.92 9.20 21.90
CA LEU A 531 12.86 7.76 21.68
C LEU A 531 11.45 7.37 21.25
N VAL A 532 11.31 6.82 20.06
CA VAL A 532 10.06 6.25 19.55
C VAL A 532 10.14 4.73 19.62
N THR A 533 9.19 4.10 20.32
CA THR A 533 9.25 2.66 20.58
C THR A 533 7.88 1.99 20.61
N GLY A 534 7.89 0.66 20.48
CA GLY A 534 6.70 -0.16 20.60
C GLY A 534 7.02 -1.63 20.41
N HIS A 535 6.11 -2.47 20.90
CA HIS A 535 6.18 -3.93 20.79
C HIS A 535 5.08 -4.45 19.87
N SER A 536 5.39 -5.44 19.03
CA SER A 536 4.42 -6.10 18.14
C SER A 536 3.73 -5.07 17.22
N LEU A 537 2.39 -5.05 17.16
CA LEU A 537 1.61 -4.01 16.48
C LEU A 537 2.03 -2.58 16.89
N GLY A 538 2.41 -2.37 18.15
CA GLY A 538 2.90 -1.10 18.64
C GLY A 538 4.21 -0.68 17.95
N GLY A 539 5.10 -1.63 17.64
CA GLY A 539 6.33 -1.37 16.87
C GLY A 539 6.03 -0.84 15.47
N ALA A 540 5.03 -1.42 14.80
CA ALA A 540 4.61 -0.96 13.47
C ALA A 540 4.03 0.47 13.50
N MET A 541 3.21 0.81 14.50
CA MET A 541 2.71 2.18 14.66
C MET A 541 3.82 3.17 15.06
N ALA A 542 4.77 2.73 15.88
CA ALA A 542 5.95 3.51 16.25
C ALA A 542 6.80 3.86 15.01
N ALA A 543 6.95 2.94 14.05
CA ALA A 543 7.64 3.21 12.80
C ALA A 543 6.93 4.31 11.98
N LEU A 544 5.61 4.21 11.83
CA LEU A 544 4.84 5.24 11.12
C LEU A 544 4.94 6.61 11.80
N ALA A 545 4.98 6.63 13.14
CA ALA A 545 5.19 7.85 13.92
C ALA A 545 6.59 8.45 13.71
N ALA A 546 7.65 7.64 13.83
CA ALA A 546 9.03 8.10 13.63
C ALA A 546 9.25 8.66 12.21
N ALA A 547 8.72 7.97 11.19
CA ALA A 547 8.74 8.45 9.80
C ALA A 547 8.01 9.79 9.63
N SER A 548 6.83 9.94 10.23
CA SER A 548 6.03 11.16 10.15
C SER A 548 6.74 12.34 10.83
N LEU A 549 7.29 12.11 12.03
CA LEU A 549 8.04 13.13 12.78
C LEU A 549 9.28 13.60 12.02
N ALA A 550 10.02 12.69 11.39
CA ALA A 550 11.19 13.04 10.61
C ALA A 550 10.84 13.83 9.34
N ALA A 551 9.89 13.33 8.54
CA ALA A 551 9.61 13.88 7.21
C ALA A 551 8.63 15.07 7.18
N ILE A 552 7.64 15.07 8.08
CA ILE A 552 6.55 16.06 8.09
C ILE A 552 6.88 17.16 9.10
N ASP A 553 7.28 16.76 10.31
CA ASP A 553 7.52 17.71 11.42
C ASP A 553 8.98 18.20 11.47
N GLY A 554 9.88 17.63 10.67
CA GLY A 554 11.28 18.05 10.57
C GLY A 554 12.12 17.70 11.80
N VAL A 555 11.76 16.65 12.55
CA VAL A 555 12.59 16.17 13.66
C VAL A 555 13.90 15.61 13.10
N THR A 556 15.02 16.22 13.52
CA THR A 556 16.36 15.90 13.02
C THR A 556 16.80 14.49 13.45
N PRO A 557 17.54 13.75 12.59
CA PRO A 557 18.09 12.43 12.92
C PRO A 557 18.83 12.35 14.25
N GLY A 558 19.68 13.33 14.57
CA GLY A 558 20.44 13.38 15.82
C GLY A 558 19.59 13.50 17.09
N ARG A 559 18.29 13.83 16.96
CA ARG A 559 17.33 13.90 18.07
C ARG A 559 16.32 12.77 18.06
N LEU A 560 16.35 11.85 17.09
CA LEU A 560 15.35 10.81 16.92
C LEU A 560 16.00 9.43 16.96
N ALA A 561 15.64 8.63 17.96
CA ALA A 561 16.01 7.23 18.07
C ALA A 561 14.76 6.36 17.93
N PHE A 562 14.84 5.32 17.10
CA PHE A 562 13.77 4.35 16.90
C PHE A 562 14.20 2.95 17.34
N TYR A 563 13.46 2.37 18.29
CA TYR A 563 13.70 1.02 18.79
C TYR A 563 12.39 0.25 18.84
N SER A 564 12.27 -0.84 18.09
CA SER A 564 11.08 -1.70 18.11
C SER A 564 11.41 -3.11 18.57
N LEU A 565 10.41 -3.81 19.12
CA LEU A 565 10.54 -5.14 19.70
C LEU A 565 9.52 -6.08 19.02
N GLY A 566 10.01 -7.12 18.34
CA GLY A 566 9.13 -8.08 17.66
C GLY A 566 8.26 -7.44 16.58
N GLU A 567 8.80 -6.46 15.86
CA GLU A 567 8.05 -5.69 14.87
C GLU A 567 7.74 -6.51 13.60
N PRO A 568 6.48 -6.54 13.12
CA PRO A 568 6.14 -7.11 11.81
C PRO A 568 6.59 -6.19 10.67
N ARG A 569 6.66 -6.70 9.43
CA ARG A 569 6.97 -5.88 8.24
C ARG A 569 5.89 -4.83 8.00
N VAL A 570 6.26 -3.56 8.13
CA VAL A 570 5.31 -2.43 8.13
C VAL A 570 4.83 -2.02 6.74
N GLY A 571 5.74 -1.99 5.76
CA GLY A 571 5.46 -1.47 4.42
C GLY A 571 6.19 -2.23 3.33
N ASP A 572 6.16 -1.70 2.11
CA ASP A 572 6.94 -2.22 1.00
C ASP A 572 8.39 -1.72 1.04
N TYR A 573 9.19 -2.22 0.10
CA TYR A 573 10.60 -1.85 -0.03
C TYR A 573 10.81 -0.33 -0.14
N PHE A 574 9.92 0.39 -0.83
CA PHE A 574 10.03 1.84 -1.00
C PHE A 574 9.81 2.58 0.31
N PHE A 575 8.81 2.17 1.10
CA PHE A 575 8.63 2.69 2.46
C PHE A 575 9.88 2.40 3.30
N ALA A 576 10.41 1.18 3.22
CA ALA A 576 11.56 0.79 4.02
C ALA A 576 12.84 1.59 3.69
N ARG A 577 13.12 1.82 2.41
CA ARG A 577 14.25 2.67 1.99
C ARG A 577 14.05 4.13 2.39
N ALA A 578 12.83 4.64 2.29
CA ALA A 578 12.53 6.01 2.71
C ALA A 578 12.68 6.17 4.23
N PHE A 579 12.21 5.20 5.00
CA PHE A 579 12.36 5.16 6.46
C PHE A 579 13.84 5.18 6.87
N ASP A 580 14.68 4.30 6.31
CA ASP A 580 16.10 4.21 6.67
C ASP A 580 16.87 5.51 6.42
N ARG A 581 16.46 6.27 5.40
CA ARG A 581 17.06 7.59 5.09
C ARG A 581 16.64 8.66 6.09
N LEU A 582 15.39 8.61 6.54
CA LEU A 582 14.82 9.60 7.44
C LEU A 582 15.16 9.34 8.91
N VAL A 583 15.30 8.07 9.29
CA VAL A 583 15.50 7.61 10.67
C VAL A 583 16.72 6.68 10.73
N PRO A 584 17.95 7.19 10.54
CA PRO A 584 19.16 6.37 10.49
C PRO A 584 19.49 5.69 11.83
N ASN A 585 19.11 6.28 12.98
CA ASN A 585 19.19 5.65 14.30
C ASN A 585 17.98 4.73 14.54
N SER A 586 17.87 3.65 13.78
CA SER A 586 16.73 2.73 13.83
C SER A 586 17.14 1.27 14.01
N TRP A 587 16.60 0.66 15.07
CA TRP A 587 16.96 -0.69 15.52
C TRP A 587 15.72 -1.54 15.74
N ARG A 588 15.62 -2.68 15.04
CA ARG A 588 14.59 -3.71 15.27
C ARG A 588 15.17 -4.83 16.11
N VAL A 589 14.69 -4.99 17.32
CA VAL A 589 15.14 -6.00 18.27
C VAL A 589 14.31 -7.27 18.09
N VAL A 590 14.98 -8.39 17.82
CA VAL A 590 14.33 -9.67 17.49
C VAL A 590 14.82 -10.78 18.40
N HIS A 591 13.89 -11.49 19.05
CA HIS A 591 14.18 -12.59 19.96
C HIS A 591 13.91 -13.96 19.32
N GLY A 592 14.99 -14.69 19.04
CA GLY A 592 14.97 -16.11 18.67
C GLY A 592 13.99 -16.43 17.54
N ASN A 593 13.02 -17.28 17.86
CA ASN A 593 12.04 -17.81 16.91
C ASN A 593 10.72 -17.02 16.92
N ASP A 594 10.76 -15.72 17.23
CA ASP A 594 9.61 -14.83 17.15
C ASP A 594 8.97 -14.91 15.74
N LEU A 595 7.74 -15.40 15.67
CA LEU A 595 7.04 -15.59 14.40
C LEU A 595 6.56 -14.26 13.79
N ILE A 596 6.31 -13.24 14.61
CA ILE A 596 5.64 -12.00 14.18
C ILE A 596 6.52 -11.17 13.24
N VAL A 597 7.83 -11.18 13.45
CA VAL A 597 8.78 -10.47 12.59
C VAL A 597 8.80 -11.02 11.15
N HIS A 598 8.30 -12.23 10.94
CA HIS A 598 8.22 -12.85 9.61
C HIS A 598 6.92 -12.54 8.87
N LEU A 599 6.05 -11.71 9.46
CA LEU A 599 4.74 -11.38 8.93
C LEU A 599 4.61 -9.88 8.62
N PRO A 600 3.81 -9.50 7.60
CA PRO A 600 3.33 -10.37 6.53
C PRO A 600 4.47 -10.94 5.67
N ILE A 601 4.21 -12.07 5.02
CA ILE A 601 5.24 -12.84 4.31
C ILE A 601 5.80 -12.02 3.13
N CYS A 602 7.13 -11.91 3.05
CA CYS A 602 7.87 -11.15 2.03
C CYS A 602 8.02 -11.86 0.67
N SER A 603 7.39 -13.03 0.46
CA SER A 603 7.53 -13.87 -0.73
C SER A 603 6.26 -14.71 -0.98
N PRO A 604 5.93 -15.10 -2.23
CA PRO A 604 4.86 -16.05 -2.50
C PRO A 604 5.13 -17.43 -1.87
N VAL A 605 4.14 -18.00 -1.17
CA VAL A 605 4.17 -19.41 -0.75
C VAL A 605 3.63 -20.27 -1.90
N MET A 606 4.46 -21.12 -2.52
CA MET A 606 3.99 -22.15 -3.45
C MET A 606 3.34 -23.31 -2.68
N LEU A 607 2.01 -23.45 -2.77
CA LEU A 607 1.32 -24.67 -2.37
C LEU A 607 1.43 -25.68 -3.52
N SER A 608 2.26 -26.71 -3.33
CA SER A 608 2.34 -27.86 -4.24
C SER A 608 1.04 -28.67 -4.18
N SER A 609 0.58 -29.20 -5.33
CA SER A 609 -0.63 -30.00 -5.51
C SER A 609 -0.56 -31.43 -4.94
N ARG A 610 0.40 -31.73 -4.06
CA ARG A 610 0.56 -33.04 -3.41
C ARG A 610 0.83 -32.89 -1.91
N GLY A 611 -0.22 -32.72 -1.12
CA GLY A 611 -0.18 -32.92 0.33
C GLY A 611 0.71 -31.94 1.13
N VAL A 612 0.42 -31.82 2.43
CA VAL A 612 0.94 -30.81 3.36
C VAL A 612 2.39 -31.09 3.82
N SER A 613 3.30 -31.57 2.96
CA SER A 613 4.57 -32.15 3.43
C SER A 613 5.88 -31.46 3.01
N ARG A 614 5.89 -30.31 2.35
CA ARG A 614 7.14 -29.52 2.18
C ARG A 614 6.91 -28.02 2.15
N LEU A 615 6.92 -27.40 3.34
CA LEU A 615 7.24 -25.97 3.49
C LEU A 615 8.76 -25.80 3.25
N VAL A 616 9.14 -25.69 1.98
CA VAL A 616 10.50 -25.30 1.59
C VAL A 616 10.66 -23.82 1.95
N ALA A 617 11.39 -23.48 3.02
CA ALA A 617 11.84 -22.10 3.26
C ALA A 617 13.18 -21.82 2.56
N PRO A 618 13.61 -20.55 2.46
CA PRO A 618 12.83 -19.47 1.92
C PRO A 618 13.50 -18.94 0.64
N PHE A 619 12.67 -18.51 -0.29
CA PHE A 619 13.08 -17.47 -1.23
C PHE A 619 13.50 -16.24 -0.40
N SER A 620 14.71 -15.75 -0.64
CA SER A 620 15.24 -14.49 -0.12
C SER A 620 14.18 -13.37 -0.27
N CYS A 621 13.93 -12.58 0.79
CA CYS A 621 13.10 -11.38 0.70
C CYS A 621 13.81 -10.37 -0.21
N SER A 622 13.65 -10.51 -1.53
CA SER A 622 14.38 -9.73 -2.53
C SER A 622 13.50 -8.58 -3.01
N GLY A 623 13.32 -7.54 -2.19
CA GLY A 623 12.91 -6.14 -2.47
C GLY A 623 11.91 -5.77 -3.59
N HIS A 624 11.28 -6.71 -4.29
CA HIS A 624 10.53 -6.52 -5.53
C HIS A 624 9.02 -6.81 -5.29
N LEU A 625 8.14 -6.22 -6.13
CA LEU A 625 6.68 -6.47 -6.21
C LEU A 625 5.74 -5.93 -5.12
N GLY A 626 6.12 -4.88 -4.36
CA GLY A 626 5.21 -4.35 -3.33
C GLY A 626 4.88 -5.36 -2.23
N PHE A 627 5.69 -6.43 -2.11
CA PHE A 627 5.68 -7.33 -0.96
C PHE A 627 6.15 -6.58 0.29
N PRO A 628 5.70 -7.02 1.49
CA PRO A 628 6.17 -6.44 2.75
C PRO A 628 7.69 -6.58 2.88
N TYR A 629 8.34 -5.55 3.42
CA TYR A 629 9.79 -5.45 3.57
C TYR A 629 10.13 -4.72 4.88
N HIS A 630 11.18 -5.17 5.55
CA HIS A 630 11.67 -4.56 6.79
C HIS A 630 12.46 -3.27 6.59
N HIS A 631 12.33 -2.34 7.53
CA HIS A 631 13.11 -1.10 7.65
C HIS A 631 13.94 -1.11 8.95
N GLY A 632 14.96 -0.27 9.05
CA GLY A 632 15.93 -0.21 10.15
C GLY A 632 16.94 -1.36 10.17
N THR A 633 17.86 -1.35 11.12
CA THR A 633 18.84 -2.43 11.30
C THR A 633 18.33 -3.48 12.27
N GLU A 634 18.39 -4.77 11.91
CA GLU A 634 17.99 -5.85 12.81
C GLU A 634 19.09 -6.14 13.84
N VAL A 635 18.68 -6.32 15.10
CA VAL A 635 19.49 -6.78 16.21
C VAL A 635 18.92 -8.10 16.72
N PHE A 636 19.60 -9.18 16.36
CA PHE A 636 19.11 -10.54 16.55
C PHE A 636 19.72 -11.21 17.78
N PHE A 637 18.85 -11.69 18.66
CA PHE A 637 19.21 -12.48 19.85
C PHE A 637 18.81 -13.93 19.64
N ALA A 638 19.77 -14.79 19.29
CA ALA A 638 19.49 -16.16 18.88
C ALA A 638 18.90 -17.04 20.00
N ARG A 639 19.32 -16.83 21.26
CA ARG A 639 18.89 -17.62 22.41
C ARG A 639 18.30 -16.73 23.50
N THR A 640 17.36 -17.26 24.27
CA THR A 640 16.76 -16.54 25.40
C THR A 640 17.79 -16.13 26.47
N ALA A 641 18.85 -16.93 26.67
CA ALA A 641 19.95 -16.56 27.56
C ALA A 641 20.70 -15.30 27.09
N ASP A 642 20.79 -15.10 25.77
CA ASP A 642 21.38 -13.89 25.18
C ASP A 642 20.41 -12.70 25.30
N MET A 643 19.12 -12.93 25.48
CA MET A 643 18.10 -11.89 25.63
C MET A 643 17.93 -11.42 27.09
N LEU A 644 18.88 -11.71 27.98
CA LEU A 644 18.92 -11.21 29.35
C LEU A 644 19.72 -9.90 29.44
N PRO A 645 19.40 -9.00 30.39
CA PRO A 645 20.14 -7.75 30.57
C PRO A 645 21.66 -7.96 30.72
N GLY A 646 22.45 -7.18 30.00
CA GLY A 646 23.93 -7.23 30.09
C GLY A 646 24.62 -8.49 29.54
N SER A 647 23.90 -9.40 28.89
CA SER A 647 24.46 -10.64 28.30
C SER A 647 25.43 -10.39 27.12
N GLY A 648 25.23 -9.30 26.37
CA GLY A 648 26.01 -8.93 25.18
C GLY A 648 25.87 -9.87 23.97
N GLY A 649 25.10 -10.96 24.04
CA GLY A 649 25.04 -12.04 23.04
C GLY A 649 24.24 -11.74 21.76
N HIS A 650 24.16 -10.48 21.34
CA HIS A 650 23.41 -10.06 20.16
C HIS A 650 24.27 -10.05 18.90
N ARG A 651 23.60 -10.13 17.74
CA ARG A 651 24.22 -9.93 16.44
C ARG A 651 23.53 -8.78 15.72
N ILE A 652 24.32 -7.82 15.25
CA ILE A 652 23.86 -6.77 14.34
C ILE A 652 23.81 -7.37 12.94
N CYS A 653 22.65 -7.33 12.31
CA CYS A 653 22.36 -8.00 11.05
C CYS A 653 22.49 -7.03 9.88
N THR A 654 23.70 -6.99 9.32
CA THR A 654 24.06 -6.12 8.19
C THR A 654 24.28 -6.89 6.89
N GLY A 655 23.96 -8.19 6.89
CA GLY A 655 24.04 -9.04 5.71
C GLY A 655 22.92 -8.77 4.70
N THR A 656 22.89 -9.59 3.66
CA THR A 656 21.99 -9.40 2.52
C THR A 656 20.81 -10.39 2.53
N PRO A 657 19.63 -9.98 2.03
CA PRO A 657 19.26 -8.62 1.60
C PRO A 657 19.23 -7.63 2.78
N ILE A 658 19.55 -6.36 2.53
CA ILE A 658 19.59 -5.31 3.57
C ILE A 658 18.23 -5.26 4.29
N ASN A 659 18.25 -5.23 5.62
CA ASN A 659 17.09 -5.31 6.52
C ASN A 659 16.33 -6.66 6.54
N GLU A 660 16.71 -7.61 5.69
CA GLU A 660 16.11 -8.95 5.63
C GLU A 660 17.22 -10.02 5.67
N ASP A 661 18.28 -9.77 6.44
CA ASP A 661 19.51 -10.57 6.48
C ASP A 661 19.21 -12.07 6.63
N SER A 662 19.52 -12.81 5.56
CA SER A 662 19.26 -14.25 5.48
C SER A 662 20.03 -15.08 6.52
N SER A 663 21.05 -14.50 7.17
CA SER A 663 21.82 -15.13 8.22
C SER A 663 21.26 -14.91 9.64
N CYS A 664 20.30 -14.01 9.81
CA CYS A 664 19.68 -13.64 11.09
C CYS A 664 18.31 -14.31 11.33
N ALA A 665 17.29 -13.56 11.76
CA ALA A 665 15.97 -14.15 12.01
C ALA A 665 15.42 -14.84 10.76
N ASN A 666 15.73 -14.34 9.56
CA ASN A 666 15.31 -14.93 8.29
C ASN A 666 16.06 -16.23 7.91
N SER A 667 17.04 -16.68 8.70
CA SER A 667 17.66 -17.98 8.48
C SER A 667 16.63 -19.11 8.62
N SER A 668 16.72 -20.11 7.74
CA SER A 668 15.62 -21.03 7.44
C SER A 668 15.21 -21.97 8.59
N ASP A 669 15.97 -21.97 9.68
CA ASP A 669 15.83 -22.88 10.81
C ASP A 669 15.05 -22.26 11.98
N ASN A 670 14.93 -20.93 12.04
CA ASN A 670 14.37 -20.22 13.19
C ASN A 670 12.83 -20.20 13.22
N TRP A 671 12.17 -19.97 12.08
CA TRP A 671 10.70 -19.85 12.05
C TRP A 671 9.98 -21.12 11.59
N ARG A 672 10.65 -22.01 10.85
CA ARG A 672 10.04 -23.25 10.31
C ARG A 672 9.51 -24.14 11.42
N SER A 673 10.19 -24.18 12.57
CA SER A 673 9.75 -24.95 13.73
C SER A 673 8.39 -24.49 14.25
N CYS A 674 8.04 -23.21 14.09
CA CYS A 674 6.77 -22.61 14.54
C CYS A 674 5.55 -23.05 13.72
N LEU A 675 5.76 -23.70 12.57
CA LEU A 675 4.69 -24.27 11.74
C LEU A 675 4.10 -25.55 12.32
N SER A 676 4.78 -26.17 13.30
CA SER A 676 4.23 -27.27 14.09
C SER A 676 3.37 -26.76 15.24
N PRO A 677 2.15 -27.28 15.45
CA PRO A 677 1.31 -26.93 16.61
C PRO A 677 2.01 -27.13 17.96
N SER A 678 2.94 -28.09 18.06
CA SER A 678 3.70 -28.38 19.28
C SER A 678 4.71 -27.28 19.67
N ASN A 679 5.17 -26.48 18.70
CA ASN A 679 6.22 -25.48 18.90
C ASN A 679 5.70 -24.04 18.80
N LEU A 680 4.47 -23.84 18.32
CA LEU A 680 3.84 -22.53 18.19
C LEU A 680 3.83 -21.75 19.52
N MET A 681 3.60 -22.43 20.63
CA MET A 681 3.60 -21.79 21.96
C MET A 681 4.98 -21.23 22.34
N ALA A 682 6.06 -21.92 22.02
CA ALA A 682 7.41 -21.43 22.27
C ALA A 682 7.76 -20.20 21.41
N CYS A 683 7.25 -20.12 20.18
CA CYS A 683 7.46 -18.96 19.31
C CYS A 683 6.63 -17.74 19.75
N VAL A 684 5.40 -17.97 20.24
CA VAL A 684 4.59 -16.93 20.89
C VAL A 684 5.25 -16.45 22.19
N GLU A 685 5.90 -17.35 22.92
CA GLU A 685 6.65 -16.99 24.13
C GLU A 685 7.89 -16.15 23.79
N ALA A 686 8.63 -16.51 22.73
CA ALA A 686 9.74 -15.70 22.24
C ALA A 686 9.28 -14.28 21.86
N HIS A 687 8.12 -14.16 21.21
CA HIS A 687 7.51 -12.87 20.88
C HIS A 687 7.16 -12.02 22.11
N LYS A 688 6.96 -12.60 23.29
CA LYS A 688 6.54 -11.84 24.48
C LYS A 688 7.67 -11.51 25.44
N ASN A 689 8.85 -12.12 25.30
CA ASN A 689 9.90 -11.97 26.31
C ASN A 689 11.11 -11.23 25.76
N TYR A 690 11.39 -10.05 26.32
CA TYR A 690 12.52 -9.21 25.93
C TYR A 690 13.21 -8.71 27.21
N TYR A 691 14.50 -8.99 27.40
CA TYR A 691 15.26 -8.55 28.59
C TYR A 691 14.67 -9.03 29.94
N GLY A 692 14.05 -10.21 29.94
CA GLY A 692 13.34 -10.74 31.11
C GLY A 692 12.00 -10.06 31.39
N ILE A 693 11.52 -9.19 30.51
CA ILE A 693 10.23 -8.52 30.59
C ILE A 693 9.22 -9.28 29.72
N HIS A 694 8.16 -9.78 30.34
CA HIS A 694 7.01 -10.37 29.63
C HIS A 694 6.09 -9.26 29.08
N LEU A 695 6.37 -8.79 27.87
CA LEU A 695 5.66 -7.73 27.17
C LEU A 695 4.18 -8.13 26.97
N GLY A 696 3.28 -7.34 27.57
CA GLY A 696 1.83 -7.59 27.60
C GLY A 696 1.29 -8.09 28.93
N GLY A 697 2.09 -8.86 29.69
CA GLY A 697 1.71 -9.43 30.99
C GLY A 697 2.45 -8.86 32.20
N TRP A 698 3.62 -8.23 32.00
CA TRP A 698 4.50 -7.74 33.07
C TRP A 698 3.82 -6.84 34.11
N TRP A 699 2.94 -5.95 33.68
CA TRP A 699 2.17 -5.09 34.60
C TRP A 699 1.09 -5.86 35.39
N LYS A 700 0.53 -6.94 34.82
CA LYS A 700 -0.49 -7.78 35.48
C LYS A 700 0.14 -8.74 36.47
N GLU A 701 1.25 -9.37 36.07
CA GLU A 701 1.88 -10.47 36.79
C GLU A 701 2.69 -9.98 37.98
N ASN A 702 3.45 -8.90 37.81
CA ASN A 702 4.41 -8.43 38.82
C ASN A 702 4.25 -6.94 39.18
N GLN A 703 3.15 -6.29 38.79
CA GLN A 703 2.93 -4.85 39.02
C GLN A 703 4.12 -3.98 38.54
N CYS A 704 4.74 -4.37 37.43
CA CYS A 704 5.94 -3.72 36.90
C CYS A 704 7.17 -3.75 37.84
N THR A 705 7.28 -4.78 38.69
CA THR A 705 8.45 -5.05 39.55
C THR A 705 9.25 -6.26 39.05
N GLY A 706 10.42 -6.52 39.67
CA GLY A 706 11.19 -7.75 39.44
C GLY A 706 12.33 -7.68 38.42
N LEU A 707 12.74 -6.48 37.96
CA LEU A 707 13.86 -6.33 37.04
C LEU A 707 15.17 -6.06 37.80
N SER A 708 16.18 -6.91 37.59
CA SER A 708 17.55 -6.69 38.05
C SER A 708 18.43 -6.32 36.85
N PHE A 709 18.90 -5.07 36.79
CA PHE A 709 19.88 -4.65 35.79
C PHE A 709 21.24 -4.46 36.45
N ASN A 710 22.30 -4.92 35.79
CA ASN A 710 23.67 -4.78 36.30
C ASN A 710 24.16 -3.32 36.20
N ASN A 711 24.70 -2.81 37.31
CA ASN A 711 25.01 -1.39 37.52
C ASN A 711 26.36 -0.90 36.97
N ASP A 712 27.16 -1.72 36.29
CA ASP A 712 28.56 -1.38 36.08
C ASP A 712 28.88 -0.75 34.71
N ASN A 713 29.64 0.36 34.79
CA ASN A 713 30.32 1.14 33.74
C ASN A 713 29.47 2.10 32.87
N THR A 714 29.67 3.40 33.09
CA THR A 714 29.00 4.52 32.40
C THR A 714 30.03 5.49 31.83
N ARG A 715 30.04 5.60 30.50
CA ARG A 715 30.19 6.86 29.76
C ARG A 715 29.27 6.77 28.54
N LEU A 716 28.24 7.62 28.52
CA LEU A 716 27.49 7.98 27.31
C LEU A 716 28.38 8.89 26.45
#